data_AF-A0A1Z9PW80-F1
#
_entry.id   AF-A0A1Z9PW80-F1
#
_cell.length_a   1.000
_cell.length_b   1.000
_cell.length_c   1.000
_cell.angle_alpha   90.00
_cell.angle_beta   90.00
_cell.angle_gamma   90.00
#
_symmetry.space_group_name_H-M   'P 1'
#
loop_
_entity.id
_entity.type
_entity.pdbx_description
1 polymer ?
#
loop_
_entity_poly.entity_id
_entity_poly.type
_entity_poly.pdbx_seq_one_letter_code
_entity_poly.pdbx_strand_id
1 'polypeptide(L)'
;MNKSIYKIFSIILISQVLFSNISRADTYRSNTLLFSIYKTFQPLVINQSINTNNPRINEVLKRYDAIKIKSWLKGATDDDFDGDIYLNRIYRITFDKKSKIDFESLISDLKSIPEIQIIERENLHKVFYTPNDEDYTSQWYLSAINSNDAWDYFENNPGNRNVILASVDSGVNWNHEDLSPNIYQNLGEDADGDGRTIEYINGEWVLDPGDLNGIDDDNWDNFQQTFIDDLIGWDVSGIEDNDPDPPHTSGWSHGTHVAGLLAATSNNGLGIASTAFNSSLLPVKCTGDNEDNNYITDGYAGVLYAAKMGYNSEGFVVINCSWGGLNDSFLEESVINTVYNNYNAVIVAAAGNGNDYYFGESYDYEAQYPCAYENVISVTAMGRNNSNQPRWGHWATYHETVDLSAPGESILSTIIGPSTWNENSRYDSWLGTSMASPVAASCAGLLKSYNPTWSNEQIKTMLIATSNPNIYSYNTESYLQGRLGKGQVDMLKAIQTPLFPKIEIVEQDIYAGSDGEINIGDAIEYIAILFNDPEWGDAINATLSLSSDDNCVSFENNYVSLGSIVSGDAGLNEIPIIIEFDTSCVPGNIEINAEIKSNQNGYIEYSTVIPFSLDVNDTPILIGDATNNGTIDVADVVVIINMILGNFSNPSPLQSAASDVNEDNTINIQDIILLVNIILSS
;
A
#
# COMPACT_ATOMS: atom_id res chain seq x y z
N MET A 1 34.34 29.88 -47.67
CA MET A 1 33.78 29.99 -49.04
C MET A 1 32.29 29.66 -48.95
N ASN A 2 31.46 30.58 -49.40
CA ASN A 2 30.01 30.51 -49.70
C ASN A 2 28.98 30.11 -48.63
N LYS A 3 28.37 31.18 -48.09
CA LYS A 3 26.94 31.34 -47.79
C LYS A 3 26.04 30.76 -48.90
N SER A 4 24.92 30.17 -48.52
CA SER A 4 23.65 30.36 -49.23
C SER A 4 22.45 30.24 -48.29
N ILE A 5 22.00 31.40 -47.83
CA ILE A 5 20.61 31.88 -47.74
C ILE A 5 19.51 30.80 -47.80
N TYR A 6 18.78 30.63 -46.68
CA TYR A 6 17.34 30.36 -46.72
C TYR A 6 16.61 31.28 -45.74
N LYS A 7 15.42 31.67 -46.19
CA LYS A 7 14.59 32.78 -45.75
C LYS A 7 14.04 32.62 -44.34
N ILE A 8 13.93 33.76 -43.68
CA ILE A 8 13.11 34.03 -42.49
C ILE A 8 11.67 33.52 -42.75
N PHE A 9 11.24 32.54 -41.97
CA PHE A 9 9.84 32.32 -41.64
C PHE A 9 9.70 32.52 -40.13
N SER A 10 8.95 33.54 -39.74
CA SER A 10 8.48 33.73 -38.38
C SER A 10 7.56 32.55 -38.04
N ILE A 11 8.10 31.55 -37.33
CA ILE A 11 7.29 30.54 -36.67
C ILE A 11 6.93 31.11 -35.31
N ILE A 12 5.69 31.60 -35.19
CA ILE A 12 5.05 31.77 -33.90
C ILE A 12 4.89 30.34 -33.34
N LEU A 13 5.74 29.96 -32.40
CA LEU A 13 5.63 28.69 -31.69
C LEU A 13 4.47 28.82 -30.67
N ILE A 14 3.24 28.57 -31.13
CA ILE A 14 2.12 28.30 -30.22
C ILE A 14 2.29 26.85 -29.77
N SER A 15 2.90 26.64 -28.60
CA SER A 15 2.78 25.36 -27.90
C SER A 15 1.41 25.31 -27.23
N GLN A 16 0.39 24.86 -27.97
CA GLN A 16 -0.78 24.28 -27.34
C GLN A 16 -0.37 22.90 -26.82
N VAL A 17 0.00 22.84 -25.54
CA VAL A 17 0.12 21.57 -24.82
C VAL A 17 -1.30 21.10 -24.56
N LEU A 18 -1.75 20.13 -25.36
CA LEU A 18 -2.88 19.28 -25.02
C LEU A 18 -2.50 18.50 -23.76
N PHE A 19 -3.14 18.81 -22.64
CA PHE A 19 -3.04 18.02 -21.42
C PHE A 19 -3.78 16.69 -21.64
N SER A 20 -3.04 15.62 -21.88
CA SER A 20 -3.51 14.26 -21.58
C SER A 20 -3.11 13.94 -20.15
N ASN A 21 -4.11 13.66 -19.31
CA ASN A 21 -3.97 13.21 -17.93
C ASN A 21 -3.23 11.87 -17.86
N ILE A 22 -1.91 11.93 -17.73
CA ILE A 22 -1.07 10.82 -17.27
C ILE A 22 -0.48 11.31 -15.96
N SER A 23 -0.73 10.58 -14.86
CA SER A 23 -0.26 10.91 -13.52
C SER A 23 1.26 11.05 -13.53
N ARG A 24 1.72 12.28 -13.45
CA ARG A 24 3.13 12.61 -13.53
C ARG A 24 3.64 12.65 -12.09
N ALA A 25 4.57 11.74 -11.76
CA ALA A 25 5.52 11.99 -10.67
C ALA A 25 6.02 13.45 -10.80
N ASP A 26 6.18 14.16 -9.69
CA ASP A 26 6.52 15.59 -9.71
C ASP A 26 7.77 15.84 -10.56
N THR A 27 7.56 16.22 -11.82
CA THR A 27 8.66 16.54 -12.76
C THR A 27 9.25 17.92 -12.50
N TYR A 28 8.65 18.66 -11.58
CA TYR A 28 9.01 20.02 -11.26
C TYR A 28 9.08 20.18 -9.75
N ARG A 29 10.02 21.01 -9.28
CA ARG A 29 10.08 21.42 -7.88
C ARG A 29 8.75 22.07 -7.49
N SER A 30 8.20 21.65 -6.35
CA SER A 30 6.87 22.08 -5.88
C SER A 30 6.77 23.55 -5.50
N ASN A 31 7.90 24.19 -5.15
CA ASN A 31 7.92 25.53 -4.57
C ASN A 31 8.79 26.54 -5.34
N THR A 32 9.08 26.30 -6.62
CA THR A 32 9.94 27.19 -7.41
C THR A 32 9.47 27.37 -8.85
N LEU A 33 9.72 28.55 -9.40
CA LEU A 33 9.46 28.94 -10.78
C LEU A 33 10.70 29.60 -11.37
N LEU A 34 10.97 29.36 -12.66
CA LEU A 34 12.00 30.08 -13.41
C LEU A 34 11.34 31.05 -14.39
N PHE A 35 11.97 32.22 -14.55
CA PHE A 35 11.64 33.11 -15.65
C PHE A 35 12.90 33.82 -16.18
N SER A 36 12.86 34.22 -17.45
CA SER A 36 13.89 35.06 -18.06
C SER A 36 13.32 36.40 -18.48
N ILE A 37 14.18 37.42 -18.58
CA ILE A 37 13.82 38.74 -19.15
C ILE A 37 14.56 39.00 -20.46
N TYR A 38 13.93 39.73 -21.38
CA TYR A 38 14.56 40.07 -22.67
C TYR A 38 15.86 40.86 -22.47
N LYS A 39 16.87 40.60 -23.31
CA LYS A 39 18.17 41.28 -23.30
C LYS A 39 18.10 42.81 -23.43
N THR A 40 17.02 43.33 -24.02
CA THR A 40 16.79 44.78 -24.15
C THR A 40 16.54 45.47 -22.81
N PHE A 41 16.25 44.70 -21.76
CA PHE A 41 16.09 45.19 -20.40
C PHE A 41 17.35 44.94 -19.56
N GLN A 42 17.56 45.83 -18.61
CA GLN A 42 18.65 45.68 -17.64
C GLN A 42 18.41 44.46 -16.76
N PRO A 43 19.46 43.70 -16.38
CA PRO A 43 19.35 42.65 -15.39
C PRO A 43 18.67 43.14 -14.10
N LEU A 44 17.91 42.27 -13.44
CA LEU A 44 17.27 42.59 -12.18
C LEU A 44 18.32 42.79 -11.10
N VAL A 45 18.21 43.92 -10.41
CA VAL A 45 18.97 44.17 -9.19
C VAL A 45 18.10 43.73 -8.02
N ILE A 46 18.54 42.67 -7.33
CA ILE A 46 17.79 42.06 -6.23
C ILE A 46 18.33 42.55 -4.89
N ASN A 47 17.46 43.18 -4.11
CA ASN A 47 17.72 43.70 -2.77
C ASN A 47 16.93 42.91 -1.73
N GLN A 48 17.53 42.66 -0.56
CA GLN A 48 16.86 42.02 0.59
C GLN A 48 16.19 40.68 0.23
N SER A 49 16.79 39.90 -0.68
CA SER A 49 16.34 38.56 -1.09
C SER A 49 14.99 38.45 -1.82
N ILE A 50 14.16 39.50 -1.91
CA ILE A 50 12.85 39.43 -2.57
C ILE A 50 12.48 40.65 -3.41
N ASN A 51 13.07 41.82 -3.14
CA ASN A 51 12.73 43.04 -3.87
C ASN A 51 13.64 43.21 -5.09
N THR A 52 13.08 43.55 -6.23
CA THR A 52 13.81 43.83 -7.47
C THR A 52 13.72 45.31 -7.84
N ASN A 53 14.53 45.77 -8.78
CA ASN A 53 14.39 47.08 -9.42
C ASN A 53 13.17 47.17 -10.38
N ASN A 54 12.39 46.10 -10.54
CA ASN A 54 11.16 46.09 -11.34
C ASN A 54 9.92 46.07 -10.43
N PRO A 55 9.12 47.16 -10.36
CA PRO A 55 7.98 47.23 -9.46
C PRO A 55 6.86 46.25 -9.82
N ARG A 56 6.66 45.92 -11.11
CA ARG A 56 5.63 44.97 -11.54
C ARG A 56 5.94 43.56 -11.10
N ILE A 57 7.21 43.16 -11.18
CA ILE A 57 7.66 41.87 -10.64
C ILE A 57 7.45 41.84 -9.13
N ASN A 58 7.79 42.92 -8.41
CA ASN A 58 7.60 42.99 -6.96
C ASN A 58 6.12 42.88 -6.54
N GLU A 59 5.19 43.45 -7.31
CA GLU A 59 3.75 43.31 -7.06
C GLU A 59 3.29 41.86 -7.17
N VAL A 60 3.76 41.12 -8.19
CA VAL A 60 3.45 39.69 -8.35
C VAL A 60 4.10 38.86 -7.23
N LEU A 61 5.37 39.09 -6.93
CA LEU A 61 6.07 38.38 -5.84
C LEU A 61 5.34 38.55 -4.50
N LYS A 62 4.84 39.76 -4.22
CA LYS A 62 4.07 40.05 -3.01
C LYS A 62 2.68 39.38 -3.03
N ARG A 63 2.00 39.36 -4.18
CA ARG A 63 0.67 38.75 -4.33
C ARG A 63 0.65 37.26 -4.03
N TYR A 64 1.71 36.57 -4.42
CA TYR A 64 1.85 35.11 -4.27
C TYR A 64 2.76 34.71 -3.10
N ASP A 65 3.02 35.63 -2.16
CA ASP A 65 3.82 35.38 -0.95
C ASP A 65 5.18 34.72 -1.24
N ALA A 66 5.85 35.16 -2.32
CA ALA A 66 7.18 34.67 -2.65
C ALA A 66 8.17 35.07 -1.54
N ILE A 67 8.96 34.10 -1.07
CA ILE A 67 9.90 34.29 0.04
C ILE A 67 11.31 34.65 -0.47
N LYS A 68 11.63 34.29 -1.72
CA LYS A 68 12.94 34.60 -2.31
C LYS A 68 12.87 34.74 -3.83
N ILE A 69 13.65 35.68 -4.35
CA ILE A 69 14.07 35.71 -5.75
C ILE A 69 15.60 35.78 -5.83
N LYS A 70 16.19 35.05 -6.78
CA LYS A 70 17.63 35.09 -7.05
C LYS A 70 17.92 34.89 -8.53
N SER A 71 19.08 35.33 -9.00
CA SER A 71 19.64 34.83 -10.26
C SER A 71 19.78 33.30 -10.18
N TRP A 72 19.34 32.60 -11.23
CA TRP A 72 19.34 31.14 -11.27
C TRP A 72 20.76 30.58 -11.41
N LEU A 73 21.54 31.12 -12.36
CA LEU A 73 22.90 30.70 -12.67
C LEU A 73 23.90 31.76 -12.19
N LYS A 74 24.31 31.64 -10.93
CA LYS A 74 25.28 32.56 -10.32
C LYS A 74 26.62 32.46 -11.04
N GLY A 75 27.02 33.54 -11.73
CA GLY A 75 28.27 33.61 -12.48
C GLY A 75 28.10 33.74 -13.99
N ALA A 76 26.89 33.54 -14.52
CA ALA A 76 26.60 33.83 -15.92
C ALA A 76 26.81 35.33 -16.22
N THR A 77 27.35 35.63 -17.39
CA THR A 77 27.68 36.96 -17.89
C THR A 77 26.86 37.32 -19.13
N ASP A 78 27.09 38.50 -19.71
CA ASP A 78 26.46 38.89 -20.98
C ASP A 78 27.00 38.10 -22.19
N ASP A 79 28.11 37.36 -22.03
CA ASP A 79 28.66 36.50 -23.07
C ASP A 79 28.01 35.10 -23.08
N ASP A 80 27.22 34.76 -22.06
CA ASP A 80 26.58 33.45 -21.90
C ASP A 80 25.12 33.50 -22.36
N PHE A 81 24.86 33.18 -23.63
CA PHE A 81 23.51 33.23 -24.21
C PHE A 81 23.25 32.15 -25.27
N ASP A 82 21.99 31.79 -25.44
CA ASP A 82 21.48 31.01 -26.58
C ASP A 82 20.43 31.83 -27.33
N GLY A 83 20.76 32.26 -28.54
CA GLY A 83 19.94 33.19 -29.33
C GLY A 83 19.67 34.51 -28.58
N ASP A 84 18.42 34.73 -28.18
CA ASP A 84 18.00 35.91 -27.41
C ASP A 84 17.81 35.62 -25.90
N ILE A 85 18.13 34.40 -25.44
CA ILE A 85 18.04 33.99 -24.04
C ILE A 85 19.41 34.17 -23.39
N TYR A 86 19.54 35.16 -22.51
CA TYR A 86 20.78 35.46 -21.80
C TYR A 86 20.74 34.79 -20.42
N LEU A 87 21.70 33.90 -20.14
CA LEU A 87 21.68 33.05 -18.95
C LEU A 87 21.79 33.87 -17.66
N ASN A 88 22.46 35.02 -17.70
CA ASN A 88 22.55 35.97 -16.58
C ASN A 88 21.24 36.74 -16.30
N ARG A 89 20.22 36.56 -17.14
CA ARG A 89 18.88 37.17 -17.02
C ARG A 89 17.80 36.13 -16.69
N ILE A 90 18.19 34.95 -16.20
CA ILE A 90 17.27 33.93 -15.69
C ILE A 90 17.22 34.03 -14.16
N TYR A 91 16.01 34.07 -13.61
CA TYR A 91 15.76 34.21 -12.18
C TYR A 91 14.89 33.06 -11.67
N ARG A 92 15.18 32.65 -10.44
CA ARG A 92 14.39 31.67 -9.69
C ARG A 92 13.58 32.39 -8.62
N ILE A 93 12.28 32.20 -8.63
CA ILE A 93 11.37 32.54 -7.54
C ILE A 93 11.23 31.31 -6.65
N THR A 94 11.26 31.50 -5.34
CA THR A 94 11.06 30.45 -4.33
C THR A 94 9.93 30.88 -3.40
N PHE A 95 9.07 29.92 -3.08
CA PHE A 95 7.93 30.05 -2.20
C PHE A 95 8.12 29.15 -0.97
N ASP A 96 7.35 29.41 0.09
CA ASP A 96 7.29 28.48 1.22
C ASP A 96 6.75 27.13 0.74
N LYS A 97 7.35 26.03 1.18
CA LYS A 97 6.91 24.67 0.82
C LYS A 97 5.50 24.37 1.33
N LYS A 98 5.04 25.06 2.38
CA LYS A 98 3.69 24.89 2.96
C LYS A 98 2.61 25.67 2.20
N SER A 99 2.98 26.59 1.32
CA SER A 99 2.02 27.40 0.57
C SER A 99 1.43 26.61 -0.60
N LYS A 100 0.10 26.54 -0.69
CA LYS A 100 -0.60 26.13 -1.91
C LYS A 100 -0.50 27.25 -2.94
N ILE A 101 0.31 27.05 -3.98
CA ILE A 101 0.54 28.05 -5.04
C ILE A 101 -0.24 27.66 -6.28
N ASP A 102 -1.13 28.54 -6.74
CA ASP A 102 -1.72 28.42 -8.08
C ASP A 102 -0.69 28.89 -9.12
N PHE A 103 0.09 27.93 -9.61
CA PHE A 103 1.11 28.18 -10.62
C PHE A 103 0.52 28.66 -11.96
N GLU A 104 -0.70 28.28 -12.33
CA GLU A 104 -1.31 28.72 -13.58
C GLU A 104 -1.62 30.22 -13.53
N SER A 105 -2.24 30.69 -12.44
CA SER A 105 -2.49 32.11 -12.23
C SER A 105 -1.20 32.91 -12.10
N LEU A 106 -0.21 32.41 -11.34
CA LEU A 106 1.10 33.05 -11.21
C LEU A 106 1.80 33.21 -12.57
N ILE A 107 1.79 32.15 -13.39
CA ILE A 107 2.39 32.18 -14.74
C ILE A 107 1.65 33.19 -15.61
N SER A 108 0.31 33.25 -15.55
CA SER A 108 -0.49 34.24 -16.29
C SER A 108 -0.14 35.69 -15.90
N ASP A 109 -0.02 35.96 -14.60
CA ASP A 109 0.33 37.28 -14.08
C ASP A 109 1.75 37.71 -14.50
N LEU A 110 2.72 36.80 -14.42
CA LEU A 110 4.08 37.08 -14.88
C LEU A 110 4.13 37.28 -16.40
N LYS A 111 3.38 36.50 -17.19
CA LYS A 111 3.30 36.66 -18.66
C LYS A 111 2.78 38.04 -19.08
N SER A 112 2.02 38.72 -18.21
CA SER A 112 1.52 40.08 -18.49
C SER A 112 2.60 41.16 -18.40
N ILE A 113 3.78 40.86 -17.84
CA ILE A 113 4.90 41.80 -17.68
C ILE A 113 5.73 41.84 -18.97
N PRO A 114 5.79 42.98 -19.70
CA PRO A 114 6.48 43.08 -21.00
C PRO A 114 7.96 42.70 -21.01
N GLU A 115 8.62 42.80 -19.86
CA GLU A 115 10.03 42.48 -19.69
C GLU A 115 10.31 40.98 -19.71
N ILE A 116 9.32 40.15 -19.35
CA ILE A 116 9.48 38.70 -19.21
C ILE A 116 9.40 38.03 -20.59
N GLN A 117 10.38 37.18 -20.86
CA GLN A 117 10.54 36.48 -22.14
C GLN A 117 10.05 35.04 -22.05
N ILE A 118 10.50 34.28 -21.04
CA ILE A 118 10.14 32.88 -20.81
C ILE A 118 9.74 32.71 -19.35
N ILE A 119 8.76 31.86 -19.09
CA ILE A 119 8.36 31.42 -17.75
C ILE A 119 8.12 29.92 -17.82
N GLU A 120 8.69 29.18 -16.86
CA GLU A 120 8.52 27.74 -16.75
C GLU A 120 8.62 27.28 -15.29
N ARG A 121 8.06 26.10 -15.01
CA ARG A 121 8.30 25.43 -13.72
C ARG A 121 9.73 24.88 -13.69
N GLU A 122 10.39 24.97 -12.54
CA GLU A 122 11.76 24.44 -12.41
C GLU A 122 11.72 22.91 -12.37
N ASN A 123 12.38 22.26 -13.33
CA ASN A 123 12.46 20.80 -13.38
C ASN A 123 13.14 20.22 -12.14
N LEU A 124 12.68 19.03 -11.73
CA LEU A 124 13.45 18.12 -10.88
C LEU A 124 14.37 17.30 -11.79
N HIS A 125 15.67 17.34 -11.51
CA HIS A 125 16.67 16.51 -12.18
C HIS A 125 16.99 15.32 -11.29
N LYS A 126 16.85 14.11 -11.82
CA LYS A 126 17.19 12.87 -11.13
C LYS A 126 18.64 12.48 -11.41
N VAL A 127 19.34 11.98 -10.41
CA VAL A 127 20.48 11.07 -10.62
C VAL A 127 19.85 9.72 -11.01
N PHE A 128 20.49 8.92 -11.85
CA PHE A 128 20.06 7.55 -12.10
C PHE A 128 21.09 6.65 -11.42
N TYR A 129 20.72 6.02 -10.31
CA TYR A 129 21.61 5.12 -9.58
C TYR A 129 21.60 3.72 -10.19
N THR A 130 22.80 3.17 -10.40
CA THR A 130 22.98 1.79 -10.85
C THR A 130 24.08 1.17 -9.97
N PRO A 131 23.81 0.03 -9.31
CA PRO A 131 24.81 -0.69 -8.54
C PRO A 131 26.03 -1.09 -9.40
N ASN A 132 27.19 -1.24 -8.78
CA ASN A 132 28.46 -1.51 -9.50
C ASN A 132 28.77 -3.02 -9.64
N ASP A 133 27.85 -3.86 -9.19
CA ASP A 133 27.92 -5.31 -9.06
C ASP A 133 28.03 -5.98 -10.44
N GLU A 134 28.90 -6.99 -10.59
CA GLU A 134 29.33 -7.52 -11.90
C GLU A 134 28.18 -8.09 -12.73
N ASP A 135 27.25 -8.78 -12.09
CA ASP A 135 26.10 -9.46 -12.69
C ASP A 135 24.79 -8.67 -12.59
N TYR A 136 24.82 -7.42 -12.08
CA TYR A 136 23.64 -6.56 -11.98
C TYR A 136 22.85 -6.47 -13.30
N THR A 137 23.55 -6.39 -14.44
CA THR A 137 22.90 -6.28 -15.76
C THR A 137 22.06 -7.50 -16.16
N SER A 138 22.29 -8.64 -15.51
CA SER A 138 21.51 -9.87 -15.66
C SER A 138 20.27 -9.90 -14.77
N GLN A 139 20.18 -9.03 -13.76
CA GLN A 139 19.05 -8.90 -12.83
C GLN A 139 17.98 -7.95 -13.37
N TRP A 140 17.32 -8.38 -14.44
CA TRP A 140 16.26 -7.60 -15.10
C TRP A 140 15.14 -7.12 -14.16
N TYR A 141 14.90 -7.90 -13.10
CA TYR A 141 13.79 -7.70 -12.20
C TYR A 141 13.90 -6.41 -11.39
N LEU A 142 15.11 -5.98 -11.01
CA LEU A 142 15.34 -4.76 -10.23
C LEU A 142 14.79 -3.51 -10.93
N SER A 143 14.96 -3.43 -12.24
CA SER A 143 14.37 -2.35 -13.03
C SER A 143 12.86 -2.52 -13.22
N ALA A 144 12.35 -3.75 -13.27
CA ALA A 144 10.92 -4.01 -13.49
C ALA A 144 10.05 -3.60 -12.29
N ILE A 145 10.61 -3.69 -11.07
CA ILE A 145 9.96 -3.24 -9.83
C ILE A 145 10.39 -1.82 -9.41
N ASN A 146 11.06 -1.09 -10.30
CA ASN A 146 11.55 0.28 -10.09
C ASN A 146 12.49 0.46 -8.88
N SER A 147 13.28 -0.55 -8.50
CA SER A 147 14.26 -0.43 -7.41
C SER A 147 15.32 0.64 -7.70
N ASN A 148 15.80 0.72 -8.94
CA ASN A 148 16.78 1.73 -9.36
C ASN A 148 16.32 3.15 -9.03
N ASP A 149 15.11 3.49 -9.47
CA ASP A 149 14.52 4.82 -9.28
C ASP A 149 14.17 5.07 -7.81
N ALA A 150 13.88 4.02 -7.04
CA ALA A 150 13.62 4.10 -5.62
C ALA A 150 14.90 4.42 -4.82
N TRP A 151 16.05 3.83 -5.21
CA TRP A 151 17.34 4.11 -4.59
C TRP A 151 17.77 5.58 -4.73
N ASP A 152 17.36 6.26 -5.80
CA ASP A 152 17.64 7.70 -6.01
C ASP A 152 17.00 8.62 -4.94
N TYR A 153 16.10 8.10 -4.10
CA TYR A 153 15.50 8.85 -2.99
C TYR A 153 16.34 8.85 -1.71
N PHE A 154 17.33 7.95 -1.61
CA PHE A 154 18.23 7.93 -0.47
C PHE A 154 19.34 8.97 -0.65
N GLU A 155 19.67 9.70 0.41
CA GLU A 155 20.75 10.70 0.37
C GLU A 155 22.14 10.05 0.23
N ASN A 156 22.29 8.83 0.74
CA ASN A 156 23.50 8.00 0.72
C ASN A 156 23.12 6.55 0.36
N ASN A 157 24.05 5.59 0.47
CA ASN A 157 23.82 4.16 0.22
C ASN A 157 22.43 3.70 0.73
N PRO A 158 21.56 3.18 -0.15
CA PRO A 158 20.24 2.68 0.23
C PRO A 158 20.29 1.57 1.28
N GLY A 159 19.15 1.34 1.94
CA GLY A 159 19.01 0.34 2.99
C GLY A 159 19.41 0.84 4.39
N ASN A 160 19.23 -0.01 5.39
CA ASN A 160 19.53 0.27 6.79
C ASN A 160 19.86 -1.04 7.53
N ARG A 161 21.00 -1.07 8.23
CA ARG A 161 21.46 -2.25 9.02
C ARG A 161 20.55 -2.61 10.19
N ASN A 162 19.73 -1.68 10.67
CA ASN A 162 18.74 -1.95 11.72
C ASN A 162 17.45 -2.59 11.17
N VAL A 163 17.34 -2.70 9.84
CA VAL A 163 16.29 -3.48 9.19
C VAL A 163 16.87 -4.85 8.87
N ILE A 164 16.35 -5.85 9.55
CA ILE A 164 16.75 -7.25 9.43
C ILE A 164 15.81 -7.93 8.45
N LEU A 165 16.36 -8.73 7.55
CA LEU A 165 15.62 -9.57 6.64
C LEU A 165 16.01 -11.02 6.91
N ALA A 166 15.07 -11.76 7.49
CA ALA A 166 15.27 -13.13 7.89
C ALA A 166 14.92 -14.10 6.75
N SER A 167 15.86 -14.97 6.40
CA SER A 167 15.64 -16.08 5.48
C SER A 167 15.33 -17.33 6.31
N VAL A 168 14.04 -17.60 6.52
CA VAL A 168 13.55 -18.81 7.21
C VAL A 168 13.38 -19.91 6.17
N ASP A 169 14.44 -20.69 5.98
CA ASP A 169 14.58 -21.63 4.87
C ASP A 169 15.45 -22.85 5.27
N SER A 170 15.88 -23.64 4.30
CA SER A 170 16.79 -24.79 4.42
C SER A 170 18.21 -24.47 4.91
N GLY A 171 18.49 -23.20 5.27
CA GLY A 171 19.81 -22.70 5.64
C GLY A 171 20.43 -21.79 4.58
N VAL A 172 21.41 -21.00 4.99
CA VAL A 172 22.10 -20.04 4.12
C VAL A 172 23.60 -20.28 4.21
N ASN A 173 24.26 -20.42 3.05
CA ASN A 173 25.71 -20.31 2.98
C ASN A 173 26.14 -18.86 3.23
N TRP A 174 26.13 -18.47 4.50
CA TRP A 174 26.27 -17.10 4.97
C TRP A 174 27.67 -16.53 4.69
N ASN A 175 28.68 -17.39 4.55
CA ASN A 175 30.06 -17.00 4.22
C ASN A 175 30.26 -16.64 2.73
N HIS A 176 29.22 -16.73 1.90
CA HIS A 176 29.26 -16.32 0.52
C HIS A 176 29.76 -14.86 0.41
N GLU A 177 30.64 -14.55 -0.55
CA GLU A 177 31.31 -13.25 -0.65
C GLU A 177 30.34 -12.07 -0.83
N ASP A 178 29.18 -12.36 -1.43
CA ASP A 178 28.09 -11.41 -1.66
C ASP A 178 27.09 -11.29 -0.50
N LEU A 179 27.14 -12.21 0.47
CA LEU A 179 26.19 -12.25 1.60
C LEU A 179 26.86 -11.83 2.91
N SER A 180 28.07 -12.33 3.16
CA SER A 180 28.82 -12.12 4.41
C SER A 180 28.93 -10.66 4.86
N PRO A 181 29.15 -9.66 3.99
CA PRO A 181 29.19 -8.26 4.44
C PRO A 181 27.85 -7.75 4.96
N ASN A 182 26.74 -8.34 4.50
CA ASN A 182 25.40 -7.98 4.92
C ASN A 182 24.84 -8.84 6.06
N ILE A 183 25.54 -9.88 6.53
CA ILE A 183 25.08 -10.74 7.63
C ILE A 183 24.80 -9.92 8.89
N TYR A 184 23.66 -10.18 9.53
CA TYR A 184 23.31 -9.65 10.83
C TYR A 184 24.31 -10.17 11.86
N GLN A 185 24.74 -9.30 12.76
CA GLN A 185 25.65 -9.64 13.85
C GLN A 185 24.93 -9.38 15.17
N ASN A 186 24.64 -10.43 15.92
CA ASN A 186 24.01 -10.32 17.23
C ASN A 186 25.03 -9.83 18.26
N LEU A 187 25.20 -8.51 18.36
CA LEU A 187 26.12 -7.92 19.34
C LEU A 187 25.71 -8.15 20.81
N GLY A 188 24.56 -8.76 21.07
CA GLY A 188 24.22 -9.30 22.39
C GLY A 188 25.15 -10.43 22.81
N GLU A 189 25.66 -11.19 21.83
CA GLU A 189 26.56 -12.35 22.00
C GLU A 189 28.05 -12.00 21.78
N ASP A 190 28.40 -10.70 21.67
CA ASP A 190 29.79 -10.22 21.60
C ASP A 190 30.45 -10.35 22.98
N ALA A 191 30.91 -11.55 23.29
CA ALA A 191 31.41 -11.93 24.61
C ALA A 191 32.78 -11.31 24.93
N ASP A 192 33.60 -11.08 23.91
CA ASP A 192 34.93 -10.49 24.08
C ASP A 192 34.92 -8.94 23.99
N GLY A 193 33.83 -8.37 23.50
CA GLY A 193 33.50 -6.95 23.50
C GLY A 193 34.23 -6.15 22.41
N ASP A 194 34.59 -6.78 21.30
CA ASP A 194 35.35 -6.15 20.21
C ASP A 194 34.47 -5.50 19.13
N GLY A 195 33.15 -5.69 19.21
CA GLY A 195 32.11 -5.01 18.43
C GLY A 195 31.69 -5.72 17.15
N ARG A 196 31.92 -7.02 17.04
CA ARG A 196 31.55 -7.88 15.90
C ARG A 196 31.39 -9.33 16.38
N THR A 197 30.68 -10.13 15.60
CA THR A 197 30.49 -11.58 15.89
C THR A 197 31.03 -12.49 14.79
N ILE A 198 31.69 -11.90 13.79
CA ILE A 198 32.38 -12.61 12.71
C ILE A 198 33.75 -11.98 12.41
N GLU A 199 34.72 -12.81 12.08
CA GLU A 199 36.08 -12.40 11.73
C GLU A 199 36.52 -12.92 10.37
N TYR A 200 37.36 -12.16 9.68
CA TYR A 200 38.03 -12.62 8.47
C TYR A 200 39.41 -13.21 8.80
N ILE A 201 39.48 -14.53 8.94
CA ILE A 201 40.68 -15.27 9.36
C ILE A 201 41.12 -16.22 8.23
N ASN A 202 42.41 -16.19 7.88
CA ASN A 202 43.01 -17.08 6.87
C ASN A 202 42.34 -17.06 5.48
N GLY A 203 41.65 -15.97 5.14
CA GLY A 203 41.01 -15.81 3.83
C GLY A 203 39.51 -16.16 3.81
N GLU A 204 38.92 -16.49 4.96
CA GLU A 204 37.52 -16.88 5.08
C GLU A 204 36.86 -16.10 6.24
N TRP A 205 35.58 -15.82 6.10
CA TRP A 205 34.76 -15.35 7.22
C TRP A 205 34.41 -16.53 8.12
N VAL A 206 34.61 -16.37 9.42
CA VAL A 206 34.29 -17.36 10.46
C VAL A 206 33.50 -16.67 11.57
N LEU A 207 32.72 -17.44 12.32
CA LEU A 207 32.20 -17.01 13.63
C LEU A 207 33.36 -16.60 14.53
N ASP A 208 33.21 -15.52 15.28
CA ASP A 208 34.28 -15.01 16.14
C ASP A 208 34.65 -16.06 17.21
N PRO A 209 35.89 -16.60 17.21
CA PRO A 209 36.29 -17.56 18.22
C PRO A 209 36.31 -17.00 19.65
N GLY A 210 36.34 -15.68 19.82
CA GLY A 210 36.22 -14.98 21.11
C GLY A 210 34.82 -15.08 21.72
N ASP A 211 33.80 -15.19 20.87
CA ASP A 211 32.38 -15.18 21.24
C ASP A 211 31.81 -16.59 21.44
N LEU A 212 32.47 -17.63 20.93
CA LEU A 212 32.07 -19.03 21.09
C LEU A 212 32.39 -19.59 22.48
N ASN A 213 31.75 -19.04 23.52
CA ASN A 213 32.02 -19.37 24.91
C ASN A 213 31.06 -20.44 25.49
N GLY A 214 30.01 -20.80 24.75
CA GLY A 214 29.00 -21.79 25.12
C GLY A 214 27.95 -21.25 26.11
N ILE A 215 27.67 -19.95 26.09
CA ILE A 215 26.71 -19.25 26.92
C ILE A 215 25.83 -18.41 26.00
N ASP A 216 24.53 -18.43 26.27
CA ASP A 216 23.59 -17.43 25.76
C ASP A 216 23.78 -16.14 26.58
N ASP A 217 24.59 -15.24 26.05
CA ASP A 217 25.09 -14.04 26.74
C ASP A 217 24.03 -12.94 26.81
N ASP A 218 23.19 -12.80 25.79
CA ASP A 218 22.11 -11.83 25.76
C ASP A 218 20.87 -12.31 26.52
N ASN A 219 20.63 -13.63 26.56
CA ASN A 219 19.54 -14.32 27.25
C ASN A 219 18.21 -13.56 27.12
N TRP A 220 17.91 -13.07 25.90
CA TRP A 220 16.73 -12.22 25.65
C TRP A 220 15.41 -12.96 25.91
N ASP A 221 15.41 -14.30 25.86
CA ASP A 221 14.24 -15.13 26.13
C ASP A 221 14.09 -15.55 27.61
N ASN A 222 15.07 -15.22 28.46
CA ASN A 222 15.20 -15.61 29.87
C ASN A 222 15.41 -17.12 30.12
N PHE A 223 15.96 -17.85 29.15
CA PHE A 223 16.33 -19.24 29.27
C PHE A 223 17.79 -19.46 28.83
N GLN A 224 18.74 -19.35 29.78
CA GLN A 224 20.21 -19.51 29.59
C GLN A 224 20.71 -20.84 28.97
N GLN A 225 19.84 -21.69 28.43
CA GLN A 225 20.15 -22.95 27.78
C GLN A 225 19.60 -23.01 26.34
N THR A 226 18.96 -21.94 25.85
CA THR A 226 18.49 -21.78 24.47
C THR A 226 19.36 -20.72 23.78
N PHE A 227 19.44 -20.76 22.45
CA PHE A 227 20.13 -19.75 21.63
C PHE A 227 21.61 -19.47 22.00
N ILE A 228 22.30 -20.48 22.52
CA ILE A 228 23.72 -20.38 22.93
C ILE A 228 24.58 -19.95 21.73
N ASP A 229 25.30 -18.84 21.89
CA ASP A 229 26.20 -18.28 20.89
C ASP A 229 25.50 -18.03 19.53
N ASP A 230 24.25 -17.52 19.48
CA ASP A 230 23.47 -17.27 18.24
C ASP A 230 23.94 -16.05 17.41
N LEU A 231 25.27 -15.98 17.22
CA LEU A 231 26.07 -14.85 16.70
C LEU A 231 25.55 -14.17 15.43
N ILE A 232 24.97 -14.94 14.50
CA ILE A 232 24.55 -14.45 13.17
C ILE A 232 23.18 -14.96 12.73
N GLY A 233 22.57 -15.87 13.48
CA GLY A 233 21.50 -16.74 13.00
C GLY A 233 21.42 -18.03 13.82
N TRP A 234 20.48 -18.90 13.49
CA TRP A 234 20.21 -20.12 14.26
C TRP A 234 19.73 -21.27 13.37
N ASP A 235 20.11 -22.50 13.72
CA ASP A 235 19.51 -23.73 13.22
C ASP A 235 18.42 -24.19 14.20
N VAL A 236 17.16 -24.06 13.81
CA VAL A 236 16.01 -24.51 14.63
C VAL A 236 15.68 -25.99 14.39
N SER A 237 16.42 -26.71 13.53
CA SER A 237 16.07 -28.06 13.11
C SER A 237 17.18 -29.08 13.39
N GLY A 238 16.83 -30.36 13.42
CA GLY A 238 17.78 -31.45 13.66
C GLY A 238 18.45 -31.35 15.03
N ILE A 239 19.70 -30.88 15.05
CA ILE A 239 20.41 -30.51 16.28
C ILE A 239 20.38 -29.00 16.34
N GLU A 240 19.59 -28.44 17.25
CA GLU A 240 19.50 -26.99 17.42
C GLU A 240 20.86 -26.43 17.88
N ASP A 241 21.44 -25.54 17.07
CA ASP A 241 22.74 -24.90 17.32
C ASP A 241 22.88 -23.56 16.56
N ASN A 242 24.04 -22.94 16.71
CA ASN A 242 24.37 -21.65 16.10
C ASN A 242 24.93 -21.75 14.67
N ASP A 243 24.74 -22.87 13.97
CA ASP A 243 25.21 -23.07 12.60
C ASP A 243 24.06 -23.03 11.57
N PRO A 244 23.69 -21.84 11.06
CA PRO A 244 22.68 -21.73 10.02
C PRO A 244 23.18 -22.15 8.62
N ASP A 245 24.43 -22.62 8.50
CA ASP A 245 25.01 -23.09 7.24
C ASP A 245 24.43 -24.46 6.84
N PRO A 246 23.94 -24.63 5.60
CA PRO A 246 23.44 -25.90 5.15
C PRO A 246 24.58 -26.80 4.64
N PRO A 247 24.34 -28.11 4.48
CA PRO A 247 25.27 -29.00 3.79
C PRO A 247 25.67 -28.46 2.40
N HIS A 248 26.98 -28.36 2.15
CA HIS A 248 27.54 -27.74 0.93
C HIS A 248 27.41 -28.62 -0.33
N THR A 249 26.19 -28.94 -0.71
CA THR A 249 25.87 -29.69 -1.93
C THR A 249 24.82 -28.94 -2.75
N SER A 250 24.78 -29.18 -4.06
CA SER A 250 23.94 -28.39 -4.97
C SER A 250 22.45 -28.40 -4.61
N GLY A 251 21.94 -29.48 -4.02
CA GLY A 251 20.54 -29.59 -3.60
C GLY A 251 20.14 -28.60 -2.50
N TRP A 252 21.08 -28.12 -1.69
CA TRP A 252 20.83 -27.23 -0.55
C TRP A 252 20.93 -25.74 -0.88
N SER A 253 21.04 -25.40 -2.17
CA SER A 253 21.23 -24.00 -2.57
C SER A 253 19.96 -23.14 -2.42
N HIS A 254 18.83 -23.70 -2.00
CA HIS A 254 17.55 -22.98 -1.96
C HIS A 254 17.59 -21.76 -1.05
N GLY A 255 17.88 -21.94 0.24
CA GLY A 255 17.94 -20.81 1.17
C GLY A 255 19.05 -19.81 0.83
N THR A 256 20.17 -20.28 0.24
CA THR A 256 21.23 -19.38 -0.25
C THR A 256 20.77 -18.52 -1.43
N HIS A 257 19.94 -19.06 -2.33
CA HIS A 257 19.36 -18.31 -3.45
C HIS A 257 18.35 -17.28 -2.97
N VAL A 258 17.47 -17.70 -2.06
CA VAL A 258 16.52 -16.81 -1.38
C VAL A 258 17.23 -15.66 -0.66
N ALA A 259 18.28 -15.95 0.10
CA ALA A 259 19.06 -14.97 0.84
C ALA A 259 19.70 -13.89 -0.05
N GLY A 260 20.20 -14.26 -1.24
CA GLY A 260 20.74 -13.29 -2.19
C GLY A 260 19.70 -12.32 -2.74
N LEU A 261 18.49 -12.80 -3.02
CA LEU A 261 17.38 -11.94 -3.45
C LEU A 261 16.89 -11.04 -2.33
N LEU A 262 16.97 -11.54 -1.10
CA LEU A 262 16.55 -10.84 0.09
C LEU A 262 17.51 -9.68 0.41
N ALA A 263 18.82 -9.95 0.52
CA ALA A 263 19.79 -9.00 1.06
C ALA A 263 21.26 -9.19 0.58
N ALA A 264 21.51 -9.58 -0.67
CA ALA A 264 22.86 -9.50 -1.24
C ALA A 264 23.46 -8.08 -1.13
N THR A 265 24.78 -8.03 -0.89
CA THR A 265 25.53 -6.80 -0.60
C THR A 265 25.72 -5.98 -1.86
N SER A 266 24.91 -4.94 -2.02
CA SER A 266 24.96 -4.12 -3.22
C SER A 266 26.10 -3.09 -3.16
N ASN A 267 26.68 -2.73 -4.30
CA ASN A 267 27.85 -1.87 -4.46
C ASN A 267 29.20 -2.44 -3.98
N ASN A 268 29.31 -3.74 -3.77
CA ASN A 268 30.59 -4.34 -3.35
C ASN A 268 31.54 -4.63 -4.54
N GLY A 269 31.05 -4.46 -5.78
CA GLY A 269 31.79 -4.76 -7.00
C GLY A 269 31.91 -6.24 -7.31
N LEU A 270 31.08 -7.08 -6.69
CA LEU A 270 31.00 -8.54 -6.88
C LEU A 270 29.56 -8.88 -7.28
N GLY A 271 29.36 -10.01 -7.96
CA GLY A 271 28.05 -10.66 -8.06
C GLY A 271 26.84 -9.76 -8.33
N ILE A 272 25.86 -9.82 -7.44
CA ILE A 272 24.50 -9.33 -7.63
C ILE A 272 24.12 -8.23 -6.63
N ALA A 273 23.08 -7.47 -6.95
CA ALA A 273 22.44 -6.55 -6.02
C ALA A 273 21.12 -7.12 -5.47
N SER A 274 20.63 -6.53 -4.37
CA SER A 274 19.31 -6.78 -3.78
C SER A 274 18.54 -5.47 -3.62
N THR A 275 17.20 -5.51 -3.57
CA THR A 275 16.39 -4.29 -3.42
C THR A 275 16.65 -3.58 -2.08
N ALA A 276 16.73 -4.34 -1.00
CA ALA A 276 17.06 -3.87 0.36
C ALA A 276 18.49 -3.34 0.49
N PHE A 277 19.33 -3.62 -0.51
CA PHE A 277 20.65 -3.03 -0.69
C PHE A 277 21.63 -3.41 0.43
N ASN A 278 21.73 -2.59 1.50
CA ASN A 278 22.64 -2.81 2.63
C ASN A 278 21.89 -3.03 3.96
N SER A 279 20.70 -3.64 3.92
CA SER A 279 20.03 -4.14 5.11
C SER A 279 20.64 -5.46 5.62
N SER A 280 20.37 -5.81 6.87
CA SER A 280 20.98 -6.98 7.52
C SER A 280 20.28 -8.27 7.14
N LEU A 281 21.03 -9.31 6.78
CA LEU A 281 20.52 -10.65 6.48
C LEU A 281 20.60 -11.52 7.74
N LEU A 282 19.48 -12.13 8.17
CA LEU A 282 19.44 -13.11 9.26
C LEU A 282 19.16 -14.51 8.70
N PRO A 283 20.18 -15.37 8.58
CA PRO A 283 19.98 -16.80 8.29
C PRO A 283 19.22 -17.52 9.40
N VAL A 284 18.17 -18.27 9.05
CA VAL A 284 17.49 -19.18 9.96
C VAL A 284 17.28 -20.51 9.24
N LYS A 285 17.98 -21.54 9.70
CA LYS A 285 17.94 -22.88 9.10
C LYS A 285 16.84 -23.69 9.75
N CYS A 286 15.97 -24.26 8.93
CA CYS A 286 14.73 -24.92 9.34
C CYS A 286 14.60 -26.33 8.75
N THR A 287 15.69 -26.89 8.25
CA THR A 287 15.77 -28.27 7.75
C THR A 287 17.10 -28.87 8.22
N GLY A 288 17.03 -29.96 8.99
CA GLY A 288 18.23 -30.59 9.52
C GLY A 288 19.04 -31.32 8.45
N ASP A 289 20.37 -31.41 8.63
CA ASP A 289 21.32 -31.96 7.64
C ASP A 289 20.99 -33.35 7.07
N ASN A 290 20.29 -34.17 7.86
CA ASN A 290 19.94 -35.55 7.51
C ASN A 290 18.49 -35.69 6.99
N GLU A 291 17.79 -34.57 6.81
CA GLU A 291 16.41 -34.51 6.36
C GLU A 291 16.32 -34.25 4.85
N ASP A 292 15.11 -34.32 4.29
CA ASP A 292 14.87 -34.02 2.88
C ASP A 292 14.84 -32.51 2.67
N ASN A 293 15.87 -32.00 2.00
CA ASN A 293 16.07 -30.58 1.72
C ASN A 293 15.07 -29.95 0.75
N ASN A 294 14.10 -30.72 0.25
CA ASN A 294 12.94 -30.18 -0.46
C ASN A 294 11.83 -29.67 0.47
N TYR A 295 11.94 -29.93 1.79
CA TYR A 295 10.93 -29.55 2.77
C TYR A 295 11.53 -28.74 3.92
N ILE A 296 10.70 -27.86 4.47
CA ILE A 296 10.99 -27.13 5.71
C ILE A 296 10.30 -27.88 6.85
N THR A 297 11.08 -28.31 7.85
CA THR A 297 10.60 -29.17 8.94
C THR A 297 10.21 -28.36 10.18
N ASP A 298 10.97 -27.32 10.51
CA ASP A 298 10.78 -26.51 11.72
C ASP A 298 10.52 -25.01 11.43
N GLY A 299 9.87 -24.72 10.29
CA GLY A 299 9.69 -23.36 9.78
C GLY A 299 9.03 -22.37 10.76
N TYR A 300 8.00 -22.78 11.49
CA TYR A 300 7.31 -21.90 12.45
C TYR A 300 8.15 -21.59 13.71
N ALA A 301 9.04 -22.50 14.12
CA ALA A 301 10.03 -22.20 15.16
C ALA A 301 11.02 -21.14 14.66
N GLY A 302 11.46 -21.27 13.40
CA GLY A 302 12.30 -20.28 12.74
C GLY A 302 11.64 -18.91 12.59
N VAL A 303 10.34 -18.85 12.24
CA VAL A 303 9.56 -17.61 12.20
C VAL A 303 9.53 -16.95 13.59
N LEU A 304 9.27 -17.72 14.64
CA LEU A 304 9.22 -17.20 16.01
C LEU A 304 10.59 -16.68 16.48
N TYR A 305 11.67 -17.42 16.20
CA TYR A 305 13.04 -17.00 16.47
C TYR A 305 13.37 -15.68 15.77
N ALA A 306 13.19 -15.62 14.44
CA ALA A 306 13.48 -14.42 13.65
C ALA A 306 12.74 -13.18 14.15
N ALA A 307 11.45 -13.34 14.49
CA ALA A 307 10.62 -12.25 15.01
C ALA A 307 11.16 -11.70 16.33
N LYS A 308 11.49 -12.60 17.26
CA LYS A 308 12.00 -12.23 18.58
C LYS A 308 13.41 -11.65 18.51
N MET A 309 14.30 -12.24 17.73
CA MET A 309 15.64 -11.69 17.46
C MET A 309 15.53 -10.26 16.92
N GLY A 310 14.69 -10.06 15.89
CA GLY A 310 14.42 -8.75 15.33
C GLY A 310 13.93 -7.73 16.35
N TYR A 311 13.00 -8.13 17.23
CA TYR A 311 12.46 -7.27 18.28
C TYR A 311 13.49 -6.91 19.36
N ASN A 312 14.28 -7.88 19.84
CA ASN A 312 15.24 -7.68 20.92
C ASN A 312 16.50 -6.92 20.47
N SER A 313 16.82 -6.97 19.18
CA SER A 313 17.87 -6.13 18.57
C SER A 313 17.50 -4.63 18.46
N GLU A 314 16.36 -4.21 19.00
CA GLU A 314 15.73 -2.89 18.80
C GLU A 314 15.48 -2.56 17.31
N GLY A 315 15.45 -3.61 16.47
CA GLY A 315 15.33 -3.53 15.03
C GLY A 315 13.90 -3.73 14.53
N PHE A 316 13.79 -3.87 13.21
CA PHE A 316 12.58 -4.32 12.52
C PHE A 316 12.94 -5.51 11.67
N VAL A 317 12.10 -6.54 11.65
CA VAL A 317 12.35 -7.77 10.89
C VAL A 317 11.30 -8.02 9.82
N VAL A 318 11.78 -8.27 8.61
CA VAL A 318 11.00 -8.87 7.52
C VAL A 318 11.37 -10.35 7.44
N ILE A 319 10.39 -11.22 7.63
CA ILE A 319 10.57 -12.68 7.62
C ILE A 319 10.08 -13.20 6.28
N ASN A 320 10.97 -13.78 5.49
CA ASN A 320 10.61 -14.43 4.23
C ASN A 320 10.47 -15.95 4.43
N CYS A 321 9.30 -16.48 4.03
CA CYS A 321 8.99 -17.90 4.00
C CYS A 321 8.78 -18.35 2.54
N SER A 322 9.83 -18.90 1.92
CA SER A 322 9.77 -19.40 0.53
C SER A 322 9.26 -20.86 0.44
N TRP A 323 8.30 -21.20 1.31
CA TRP A 323 7.73 -22.53 1.51
C TRP A 323 6.24 -22.42 1.84
N GLY A 324 5.50 -23.52 1.66
CA GLY A 324 4.09 -23.59 2.02
C GLY A 324 3.43 -24.93 1.73
N GLY A 325 2.16 -25.04 2.10
CA GLY A 325 1.33 -26.23 1.91
C GLY A 325 -0.17 -25.92 1.86
N LEU A 326 -0.99 -26.92 1.53
CA LEU A 326 -2.43 -26.73 1.27
C LEU A 326 -3.31 -26.64 2.52
N ASN A 327 -2.79 -27.04 3.69
CA ASN A 327 -3.61 -27.17 4.89
C ASN A 327 -3.40 -25.96 5.81
N ASP A 328 -4.50 -25.42 6.33
CA ASP A 328 -4.48 -24.43 7.39
C ASP A 328 -4.31 -25.10 8.76
N SER A 329 -4.01 -24.27 9.77
CA SER A 329 -3.78 -24.71 11.13
C SER A 329 -3.90 -23.54 12.08
N PHE A 330 -4.85 -23.61 13.00
CA PHE A 330 -5.04 -22.58 14.03
C PHE A 330 -3.80 -22.33 14.88
N LEU A 331 -2.96 -23.35 15.09
CA LEU A 331 -1.73 -23.22 15.88
C LEU A 331 -0.64 -22.48 15.09
N GLU A 332 -0.51 -22.78 13.81
CA GLU A 332 0.43 -22.11 12.89
C GLU A 332 0.03 -20.64 12.69
N GLU A 333 -1.26 -20.39 12.46
CA GLU A 333 -1.81 -19.03 12.40
C GLU A 333 -1.61 -18.27 13.72
N SER A 334 -1.72 -18.96 14.87
CA SER A 334 -1.43 -18.33 16.18
C SER A 334 0.02 -17.88 16.31
N VAL A 335 0.98 -18.62 15.72
CA VAL A 335 2.39 -18.18 15.66
C VAL A 335 2.50 -16.92 14.81
N ILE A 336 1.93 -16.92 13.60
CA ILE A 336 1.91 -15.77 12.68
C ILE A 336 1.30 -14.53 13.35
N ASN A 337 0.14 -14.68 13.97
CA ASN A 337 -0.54 -13.59 14.67
C ASN A 337 0.28 -13.09 15.87
N THR A 338 0.99 -13.98 16.57
CA THR A 338 1.86 -13.61 17.69
C THR A 338 3.06 -12.80 17.20
N VAL A 339 3.74 -13.24 16.14
CA VAL A 339 4.90 -12.51 15.59
C VAL A 339 4.53 -11.14 15.04
N TYR A 340 3.39 -11.06 14.35
CA TYR A 340 2.89 -9.81 13.78
C TYR A 340 2.49 -8.81 14.88
N ASN A 341 1.67 -9.22 15.85
CA ASN A 341 1.10 -8.29 16.84
C ASN A 341 2.09 -7.88 17.94
N ASN A 342 3.01 -8.77 18.33
CA ASN A 342 3.84 -8.56 19.53
C ASN A 342 5.29 -8.20 19.23
N TYR A 343 5.79 -8.49 18.03
CA TYR A 343 7.22 -8.38 17.71
C TYR A 343 7.52 -7.46 16.52
N ASN A 344 6.55 -6.66 16.08
CA ASN A 344 6.72 -5.66 15.00
C ASN A 344 7.34 -6.26 13.71
N ALA A 345 6.94 -7.49 13.37
CA ALA A 345 7.46 -8.21 12.22
C ALA A 345 6.52 -8.09 11.01
N VAL A 346 7.10 -8.08 9.81
CA VAL A 346 6.37 -8.31 8.55
C VAL A 346 6.72 -9.70 8.04
N ILE A 347 5.71 -10.52 7.74
CA ILE A 347 5.89 -11.86 7.20
C ILE A 347 5.52 -11.83 5.72
N VAL A 348 6.37 -12.40 4.87
CA VAL A 348 6.18 -12.48 3.42
C VAL A 348 6.35 -13.93 3.01
N ALA A 349 5.41 -14.49 2.26
CA ALA A 349 5.46 -15.89 1.88
C ALA A 349 5.09 -16.15 0.43
N ALA A 350 5.69 -17.20 -0.13
CA ALA A 350 5.47 -17.65 -1.50
C ALA A 350 4.04 -18.22 -1.68
N ALA A 351 3.34 -17.80 -2.74
CA ALA A 351 1.96 -18.24 -3.00
C ALA A 351 1.83 -19.71 -3.42
N GLY A 352 2.94 -20.33 -3.85
CA GLY A 352 2.95 -21.71 -4.32
C GLY A 352 3.29 -21.87 -5.78
N ASN A 353 3.78 -23.06 -6.11
CA ASN A 353 4.06 -23.47 -7.48
C ASN A 353 3.12 -24.63 -7.79
N GLY A 354 2.21 -24.44 -8.73
CA GLY A 354 1.40 -25.53 -9.27
C GLY A 354 2.22 -26.35 -10.28
N ASN A 355 2.01 -27.66 -10.30
CA ASN A 355 2.69 -28.51 -11.28
C ASN A 355 2.01 -29.85 -11.58
N ASP A 356 0.79 -30.12 -11.10
CA ASP A 356 0.14 -31.41 -11.34
C ASP A 356 -1.07 -31.31 -12.28
N TYR A 357 -0.89 -31.80 -13.50
CA TYR A 357 -1.97 -32.05 -14.45
C TYR A 357 -2.63 -33.40 -14.10
N TYR A 358 -3.46 -33.45 -13.06
CA TYR A 358 -4.22 -34.66 -12.71
C TYR A 358 -5.71 -34.45 -13.01
N PHE A 359 -6.29 -35.30 -13.86
CA PHE A 359 -7.72 -35.29 -14.25
C PHE A 359 -8.27 -34.02 -14.95
N GLY A 360 -7.43 -33.13 -15.46
CA GLY A 360 -7.87 -32.03 -16.34
C GLY A 360 -8.28 -30.74 -15.62
N GLU A 361 -7.95 -30.62 -14.33
CA GLU A 361 -8.00 -29.37 -13.56
C GLU A 361 -6.58 -29.02 -13.10
N SER A 362 -6.20 -27.74 -13.08
CA SER A 362 -4.87 -27.30 -12.63
C SER A 362 -4.93 -26.93 -11.15
N TYR A 363 -3.95 -27.39 -10.36
CA TYR A 363 -3.77 -27.04 -8.93
C TYR A 363 -3.23 -25.61 -8.72
N ASP A 364 -3.33 -24.76 -9.75
CA ASP A 364 -2.80 -23.40 -9.70
C ASP A 364 -3.80 -22.45 -8.99
N TYR A 365 -5.04 -22.87 -8.73
CA TYR A 365 -6.06 -22.09 -8.01
C TYR A 365 -6.32 -22.67 -6.61
N GLU A 366 -5.43 -22.38 -5.67
CA GLU A 366 -5.53 -22.88 -4.28
C GLU A 366 -4.97 -21.84 -3.32
N ALA A 367 -5.52 -21.79 -2.10
CA ALA A 367 -4.87 -21.11 -0.99
C ALA A 367 -3.72 -21.97 -0.46
N GLN A 368 -2.55 -21.36 -0.23
CA GLN A 368 -1.42 -22.01 0.44
C GLN A 368 -1.11 -21.32 1.77
N TYR A 369 -0.58 -22.08 2.71
CA TYR A 369 -0.23 -21.61 4.05
C TYR A 369 1.28 -21.78 4.25
N PRO A 370 1.97 -20.78 4.82
CA PRO A 370 1.40 -19.68 5.59
C PRO A 370 0.93 -18.47 4.78
N CYS A 371 1.15 -18.42 3.46
CA CYS A 371 0.94 -17.19 2.68
C CYS A 371 -0.50 -16.65 2.74
N ALA A 372 -1.51 -17.51 2.84
CA ALA A 372 -2.91 -17.13 2.90
C ALA A 372 -3.42 -16.73 4.29
N TYR A 373 -2.58 -16.78 5.35
CA TYR A 373 -2.97 -16.23 6.64
C TYR A 373 -3.05 -14.71 6.59
N GLU A 374 -4.01 -14.14 7.31
CA GLU A 374 -4.31 -12.70 7.29
C GLU A 374 -3.08 -11.81 7.52
N ASN A 375 -2.19 -12.17 8.45
CA ASN A 375 -1.03 -11.36 8.82
C ASN A 375 0.24 -11.67 8.00
N VAL A 376 0.11 -12.32 6.85
CA VAL A 376 1.20 -12.60 5.90
C VAL A 376 0.97 -11.83 4.61
N ILE A 377 2.05 -11.39 3.95
CA ILE A 377 2.01 -10.87 2.58
C ILE A 377 2.18 -12.04 1.62
N SER A 378 1.10 -12.40 0.93
CA SER A 378 1.07 -13.50 -0.05
C SER A 378 1.59 -13.05 -1.41
N VAL A 379 2.62 -13.72 -1.93
CA VAL A 379 3.35 -13.30 -3.14
C VAL A 379 3.33 -14.35 -4.24
N THR A 380 2.64 -14.05 -5.34
CA THR A 380 2.69 -14.86 -6.57
C THR A 380 3.81 -14.40 -7.54
N ALA A 381 4.18 -15.23 -8.50
CA ALA A 381 5.34 -15.04 -9.36
C ALA A 381 4.98 -14.62 -10.78
N MET A 382 5.54 -13.50 -11.24
CA MET A 382 5.48 -13.02 -12.62
C MET A 382 6.78 -13.26 -13.37
N GLY A 383 6.66 -13.58 -14.66
CA GLY A 383 7.75 -13.42 -15.60
C GLY A 383 7.70 -12.10 -16.37
N ARG A 384 8.49 -12.06 -17.45
CA ARG A 384 8.43 -10.99 -18.45
C ARG A 384 8.22 -11.56 -19.85
N ASN A 385 7.58 -10.78 -20.71
CA ASN A 385 7.54 -11.06 -22.15
C ASN A 385 8.74 -10.41 -22.88
N ASN A 386 8.84 -10.61 -24.20
CA ASN A 386 9.93 -10.07 -25.03
C ASN A 386 10.01 -8.52 -25.06
N SER A 387 8.97 -7.83 -24.59
CA SER A 387 8.93 -6.37 -24.47
C SER A 387 9.14 -5.90 -23.02
N ASN A 388 9.64 -6.77 -22.15
CA ASN A 388 9.83 -6.54 -20.71
C ASN A 388 8.54 -6.17 -19.95
N GLN A 389 7.37 -6.56 -20.47
CA GLN A 389 6.11 -6.38 -19.73
C GLN A 389 5.83 -7.60 -18.85
N PRO A 390 5.15 -7.43 -17.70
CA PRO A 390 4.76 -8.52 -16.83
C PRO A 390 3.98 -9.59 -17.59
N ARG A 391 4.30 -10.85 -17.34
CA ARG A 391 3.66 -12.00 -18.01
C ARG A 391 3.40 -13.11 -17.00
N TRP A 392 2.18 -13.62 -17.00
CA TRP A 392 1.79 -14.80 -16.25
C TRP A 392 2.45 -16.06 -16.83
N GLY A 393 3.04 -16.85 -15.94
CA GLY A 393 3.79 -18.05 -16.29
C GLY A 393 2.93 -19.28 -16.57
N HIS A 394 1.67 -19.30 -16.09
CA HIS A 394 0.78 -20.47 -16.06
C HIS A 394 1.35 -21.68 -15.30
N TRP A 395 2.05 -21.41 -14.19
CA TRP A 395 2.59 -22.44 -13.29
C TRP A 395 2.58 -21.98 -11.82
N ALA A 396 2.58 -20.68 -11.54
CA ALA A 396 2.48 -20.19 -10.17
C ALA A 396 1.03 -20.31 -9.67
N THR A 397 0.85 -20.39 -8.36
CA THR A 397 -0.46 -20.38 -7.74
C THR A 397 -1.05 -18.95 -7.73
N TYR A 398 -2.34 -18.84 -8.01
CA TYR A 398 -3.14 -17.62 -8.00
C TYR A 398 -4.41 -17.85 -7.19
N HIS A 399 -4.84 -16.87 -6.39
CA HIS A 399 -6.02 -17.01 -5.55
C HIS A 399 -6.45 -15.62 -5.06
N GLU A 400 -7.68 -15.49 -4.55
CA GLU A 400 -8.17 -14.27 -3.91
C GLU A 400 -7.37 -13.88 -2.65
N THR A 401 -6.61 -14.83 -2.06
CA THR A 401 -5.73 -14.60 -0.91
C THR A 401 -4.32 -14.12 -1.29
N VAL A 402 -4.04 -13.93 -2.58
CA VAL A 402 -2.76 -13.33 -3.02
C VAL A 402 -2.84 -11.82 -2.85
N ASP A 403 -1.87 -11.22 -2.15
CA ASP A 403 -1.85 -9.77 -1.88
C ASP A 403 -1.17 -8.98 -2.99
N LEU A 404 -0.06 -9.50 -3.51
CA LEU A 404 0.69 -8.89 -4.60
C LEU A 404 1.45 -9.94 -5.42
N SER A 405 2.04 -9.48 -6.52
CA SER A 405 2.94 -10.28 -7.34
C SER A 405 4.35 -9.67 -7.41
N ALA A 406 5.34 -10.51 -7.64
CA ALA A 406 6.72 -10.07 -7.84
C ALA A 406 7.42 -10.91 -8.92
N PRO A 407 8.52 -10.42 -9.52
CA PRO A 407 9.32 -11.20 -10.47
C PRO A 407 9.78 -12.55 -9.90
N GLY A 408 9.48 -13.65 -10.60
CA GLY A 408 9.80 -15.02 -10.17
C GLY A 408 10.21 -15.96 -11.31
N GLU A 409 10.49 -15.45 -12.52
CA GLU A 409 11.03 -16.23 -13.64
C GLU A 409 12.39 -15.71 -14.10
N SER A 410 13.37 -16.61 -14.26
CA SER A 410 14.75 -16.26 -14.67
C SER A 410 15.36 -15.22 -13.73
N ILE A 411 15.32 -15.53 -12.44
CA ILE A 411 15.78 -14.66 -11.36
C ILE A 411 17.17 -15.13 -10.92
N LEU A 412 18.20 -14.33 -11.22
CA LEU A 412 19.59 -14.59 -10.87
C LEU A 412 19.85 -14.28 -9.39
N SER A 413 20.41 -15.26 -8.67
CA SER A 413 20.84 -15.09 -7.28
C SER A 413 22.06 -15.96 -6.92
N THR A 414 22.55 -15.82 -5.70
CA THR A 414 23.63 -16.61 -5.08
C THR A 414 23.25 -18.08 -4.90
N ILE A 415 24.22 -18.99 -4.97
CA ILE A 415 24.06 -20.42 -4.67
C ILE A 415 25.32 -20.93 -3.96
N ILE A 416 25.26 -22.10 -3.33
CA ILE A 416 26.44 -22.73 -2.70
C ILE A 416 27.50 -23.09 -3.76
N GLY A 417 27.00 -23.59 -4.90
CA GLY A 417 27.77 -23.86 -6.11
C GLY A 417 28.00 -25.34 -6.43
N PRO A 418 28.63 -25.61 -7.60
CA PRO A 418 28.69 -24.70 -8.73
C PRO A 418 27.35 -24.64 -9.49
N SER A 419 27.15 -23.59 -10.29
CA SER A 419 25.98 -23.47 -11.18
C SER A 419 25.90 -24.63 -12.17
N THR A 420 24.66 -24.95 -12.56
CA THR A 420 24.35 -25.93 -13.61
C THR A 420 25.05 -25.64 -14.93
N TRP A 421 25.28 -24.35 -15.24
CA TRP A 421 25.78 -23.90 -16.54
C TRP A 421 27.22 -23.36 -16.52
N ASN A 422 27.76 -23.10 -15.34
CA ASN A 422 29.12 -22.62 -15.15
C ASN A 422 29.72 -23.23 -13.87
N GLU A 423 30.66 -24.15 -14.04
CA GLU A 423 31.32 -24.88 -12.95
C GLU A 423 32.14 -23.97 -12.01
N ASN A 424 32.36 -22.71 -12.39
CA ASN A 424 33.05 -21.70 -11.57
C ASN A 424 32.11 -20.62 -11.04
N SER A 425 30.80 -20.69 -11.32
CA SER A 425 29.83 -19.70 -10.85
C SER A 425 29.19 -20.14 -9.54
N ARG A 426 29.11 -19.21 -8.59
CA ARG A 426 28.29 -19.30 -7.38
C ARG A 426 26.97 -18.52 -7.51
N TYR A 427 26.55 -18.29 -8.76
CA TYR A 427 25.30 -17.63 -9.09
C TYR A 427 24.53 -18.43 -10.15
N ASP A 428 23.20 -18.53 -10.02
CA ASP A 428 22.34 -19.21 -10.99
C ASP A 428 20.94 -18.57 -11.09
N SER A 429 20.27 -18.76 -12.23
CA SER A 429 18.95 -18.20 -12.51
C SER A 429 17.85 -19.24 -12.34
N TRP A 430 16.93 -19.00 -11.41
CA TRP A 430 15.85 -19.94 -11.09
C TRP A 430 14.47 -19.38 -11.39
N LEU A 431 13.46 -20.24 -11.23
CA LEU A 431 12.05 -19.90 -11.31
C LEU A 431 11.32 -20.39 -10.05
N GLY A 432 10.31 -19.66 -9.61
CA GLY A 432 9.49 -20.05 -8.47
C GLY A 432 8.85 -18.86 -7.77
N THR A 433 7.73 -19.09 -7.09
CA THR A 433 7.21 -18.14 -6.08
C THR A 433 8.20 -17.95 -4.94
N SER A 434 9.04 -18.96 -4.68
CA SER A 434 10.21 -18.90 -3.79
C SER A 434 11.25 -17.84 -4.16
N MET A 435 11.29 -17.38 -5.42
CA MET A 435 12.12 -16.25 -5.86
C MET A 435 11.33 -14.93 -5.83
N ALA A 436 10.02 -14.97 -6.01
CA ALA A 436 9.17 -13.78 -5.96
C ALA A 436 9.00 -13.24 -4.53
N SER A 437 8.78 -14.11 -3.54
CA SER A 437 8.61 -13.71 -2.14
C SER A 437 9.83 -12.96 -1.57
N PRO A 438 11.11 -13.41 -1.73
CA PRO A 438 12.24 -12.66 -1.21
C PRO A 438 12.46 -11.34 -1.95
N VAL A 439 12.11 -11.23 -3.23
CA VAL A 439 12.12 -9.95 -3.94
C VAL A 439 11.14 -8.96 -3.28
N ALA A 440 9.92 -9.40 -2.98
CA ALA A 440 8.93 -8.57 -2.27
C ALA A 440 9.34 -8.28 -0.81
N ALA A 441 9.94 -9.23 -0.11
CA ALA A 441 10.47 -9.02 1.23
C ALA A 441 11.63 -8.01 1.24
N SER A 442 12.51 -8.07 0.23
CA SER A 442 13.57 -7.09 0.01
C SER A 442 13.00 -5.67 -0.23
N CYS A 443 11.88 -5.57 -0.97
CA CYS A 443 11.11 -4.34 -1.12
C CYS A 443 10.58 -3.79 0.23
N ALA A 444 9.99 -4.66 1.07
CA ALA A 444 9.51 -4.28 2.40
C ALA A 444 10.66 -3.73 3.28
N GLY A 445 11.83 -4.36 3.23
CA GLY A 445 13.03 -3.91 3.94
C GLY A 445 13.52 -2.54 3.46
N LEU A 446 13.55 -2.29 2.15
CA LEU A 446 13.90 -0.98 1.60
C LEU A 446 12.88 0.10 2.02
N LEU A 447 11.58 -0.22 1.99
CA LEU A 447 10.52 0.70 2.38
C LEU A 447 10.64 1.11 3.86
N LYS A 448 10.92 0.15 4.75
CA LYS A 448 11.18 0.42 6.17
C LYS A 448 12.45 1.24 6.37
N SER A 449 13.49 0.96 5.59
CA SER A 449 14.75 1.72 5.64
C SER A 449 14.53 3.21 5.31
N TYR A 450 13.66 3.50 4.34
CA TYR A 450 13.29 4.87 3.99
C TYR A 450 12.34 5.51 5.02
N ASN A 451 11.40 4.73 5.57
CA ASN A 451 10.42 5.17 6.55
C ASN A 451 10.63 4.49 7.92
N PRO A 452 11.70 4.84 8.67
CA PRO A 452 12.09 4.11 9.88
C PRO A 452 11.04 4.17 11.00
N THR A 453 10.13 5.15 10.99
CA THR A 453 9.07 5.28 12.00
C THR A 453 7.81 4.48 11.69
N TRP A 454 7.68 3.90 10.49
CA TRP A 454 6.46 3.17 10.14
C TRP A 454 6.36 1.82 10.85
N SER A 455 5.17 1.46 11.32
CA SER A 455 4.90 0.15 11.92
C SER A 455 4.89 -0.96 10.85
N ASN A 456 4.90 -2.22 11.29
CA ASN A 456 4.70 -3.36 10.40
C ASN A 456 3.37 -3.29 9.63
N GLU A 457 2.27 -2.86 10.25
CA GLU A 457 0.97 -2.64 9.59
C GLU A 457 1.10 -1.60 8.47
N GLN A 458 1.77 -0.49 8.72
CA GLN A 458 1.96 0.57 7.72
C GLN A 458 2.85 0.10 6.56
N ILE A 459 3.93 -0.64 6.83
CA ILE A 459 4.78 -1.22 5.79
C ILE A 459 4.01 -2.22 4.93
N LYS A 460 3.26 -3.14 5.55
CA LYS A 460 2.40 -4.11 4.84
C LYS A 460 1.40 -3.40 3.95
N THR A 461 0.62 -2.48 4.51
CA THR A 461 -0.43 -1.74 3.81
C THR A 461 0.13 -0.96 2.62
N MET A 462 1.21 -0.20 2.83
CA MET A 462 1.77 0.64 1.78
C MET A 462 2.44 -0.18 0.67
N LEU A 463 3.10 -1.30 0.99
CA LEU A 463 3.70 -2.17 -0.03
C LEU A 463 2.64 -2.80 -0.94
N ILE A 464 1.55 -3.31 -0.35
CA ILE A 464 0.45 -3.92 -1.10
C ILE A 464 -0.29 -2.87 -1.93
N ALA A 465 -0.70 -1.77 -1.32
CA ALA A 465 -1.58 -0.80 -1.97
C ALA A 465 -0.91 0.02 -3.09
N THR A 466 0.42 0.15 -3.06
CA THR A 466 1.19 0.87 -4.09
C THR A 466 1.66 -0.03 -5.23
N SER A 467 1.35 -1.33 -5.18
CA SER A 467 1.64 -2.28 -6.26
C SER A 467 1.01 -1.83 -7.59
N ASN A 468 1.66 -2.14 -8.71
CA ASN A 468 1.27 -1.71 -10.03
C ASN A 468 0.18 -2.61 -10.64
N PRO A 469 -1.08 -2.13 -10.76
CA PRO A 469 -2.19 -2.96 -11.23
C PRO A 469 -2.15 -3.23 -12.74
N ASN A 470 -1.23 -2.59 -13.49
CA ASN A 470 -1.11 -2.78 -14.94
C ASN A 470 -0.81 -4.23 -15.35
N ILE A 471 -0.40 -5.10 -14.43
CA ILE A 471 -0.30 -6.55 -14.68
C ILE A 471 -1.59 -7.12 -15.30
N TYR A 472 -2.76 -6.62 -14.91
CA TYR A 472 -4.06 -7.08 -15.41
C TYR A 472 -4.35 -6.64 -16.85
N SER A 473 -3.67 -5.58 -17.32
CA SER A 473 -3.75 -5.17 -18.72
C SER A 473 -2.94 -6.06 -19.65
N TYR A 474 -1.97 -6.81 -19.11
CA TYR A 474 -1.14 -7.75 -19.86
C TYR A 474 -1.61 -9.21 -19.71
N ASN A 475 -2.20 -9.54 -18.56
CA ASN A 475 -2.75 -10.85 -18.24
C ASN A 475 -4.28 -10.75 -18.17
N THR A 476 -4.91 -10.71 -19.34
CA THR A 476 -6.33 -10.39 -19.51
C THR A 476 -7.27 -11.57 -19.30
N GLU A 477 -6.74 -12.75 -18.98
CA GLU A 477 -7.53 -13.94 -18.73
C GLU A 477 -8.50 -13.69 -17.57
N SER A 478 -9.77 -14.05 -17.77
CA SER A 478 -10.84 -13.74 -16.82
C SER A 478 -10.63 -14.41 -15.46
N TYR A 479 -10.02 -15.61 -15.45
CA TYR A 479 -9.77 -16.37 -14.23
C TYR A 479 -8.63 -15.78 -13.37
N LEU A 480 -7.86 -14.83 -13.90
CA LEU A 480 -6.76 -14.16 -13.19
C LEU A 480 -7.22 -12.85 -12.53
N GLN A 481 -8.30 -12.21 -13.03
CA GLN A 481 -8.70 -10.88 -12.59
C GLN A 481 -9.01 -10.88 -11.08
N GLY A 482 -8.30 -10.03 -10.33
CA GLY A 482 -8.40 -9.97 -8.87
C GLY A 482 -7.68 -11.08 -8.10
N ARG A 483 -6.96 -11.99 -8.77
CA ARG A 483 -6.31 -13.17 -8.15
C ARG A 483 -4.78 -13.19 -8.25
N LEU A 484 -4.18 -12.06 -8.63
CA LEU A 484 -2.73 -11.82 -8.72
C LEU A 484 -2.31 -10.71 -7.73
N GLY A 485 -3.15 -10.48 -6.73
CA GLY A 485 -3.04 -9.37 -5.80
C GLY A 485 -3.37 -8.01 -6.38
N LYS A 486 -2.99 -6.95 -5.67
CA LYS A 486 -3.21 -5.56 -6.10
C LYS A 486 -2.35 -5.15 -7.30
N GLY A 487 -1.32 -5.93 -7.63
CA GLY A 487 -0.42 -5.64 -8.73
C GLY A 487 0.95 -6.27 -8.58
N GLN A 488 1.89 -5.91 -9.46
CA GLN A 488 3.31 -6.21 -9.26
C GLN A 488 3.92 -5.16 -8.32
N VAL A 489 4.72 -5.58 -7.35
CA VAL A 489 5.42 -4.67 -6.42
C VAL A 489 6.18 -3.56 -7.19
N ASP A 490 6.08 -2.32 -6.72
CA ASP A 490 6.64 -1.12 -7.38
C ASP A 490 7.26 -0.18 -6.34
N MET A 491 8.59 -0.24 -6.21
CA MET A 491 9.30 0.46 -5.14
C MET A 491 9.31 1.97 -5.30
N LEU A 492 9.31 2.48 -6.53
CA LEU A 492 9.24 3.92 -6.76
C LEU A 492 7.90 4.46 -6.28
N LYS A 493 6.79 3.78 -6.60
CA LYS A 493 5.48 4.16 -6.11
C LYS A 493 5.40 4.05 -4.59
N ALA A 494 5.91 2.96 -4.00
CA ALA A 494 5.92 2.78 -2.55
C ALA A 494 6.65 3.91 -1.81
N ILE A 495 7.82 4.33 -2.30
CA ILE A 495 8.61 5.42 -1.70
C ILE A 495 7.98 6.81 -1.93
N GLN A 496 7.40 7.06 -3.11
CA GLN A 496 6.83 8.37 -3.44
C GLN A 496 5.48 8.63 -2.79
N THR A 497 4.75 7.57 -2.44
CA THR A 497 3.40 7.69 -1.88
C THR A 497 3.48 8.05 -0.40
N PRO A 498 2.92 9.19 0.03
CA PRO A 498 2.78 9.48 1.46
C PRO A 498 1.98 8.38 2.16
N LEU A 499 2.23 8.18 3.45
CA LEU A 499 1.47 7.23 4.26
C LEU A 499 -0.04 7.46 4.06
N PHE A 500 -0.78 6.38 3.86
CA PHE A 500 -2.23 6.44 3.75
C PHE A 500 -2.88 6.90 5.07
N PRO A 501 -4.09 7.47 5.03
CA PRO A 501 -4.88 7.64 6.24
C PRO A 501 -5.40 6.27 6.73
N LYS A 502 -5.89 6.24 7.97
CA LYS A 502 -6.68 5.14 8.50
C LYS A 502 -7.94 5.73 9.12
N ILE A 503 -9.06 5.55 8.41
CA ILE A 503 -10.32 6.22 8.70
C ILE A 503 -11.30 5.21 9.29
N GLU A 504 -11.89 5.58 10.42
CA GLU A 504 -12.93 4.82 11.09
C GLU A 504 -14.17 5.68 11.31
N ILE A 505 -15.36 5.05 11.34
CA ILE A 505 -16.60 5.73 11.73
C ILE A 505 -16.70 5.64 13.25
N VAL A 506 -16.63 6.78 13.93
CA VAL A 506 -16.65 6.86 15.40
C VAL A 506 -18.03 7.16 15.97
N GLU A 507 -18.88 7.83 15.20
CA GLU A 507 -20.25 8.15 15.57
C GLU A 507 -21.14 8.24 14.33
N GLN A 508 -22.41 7.89 14.48
CA GLN A 508 -23.42 7.92 13.44
C GLN A 508 -24.67 8.58 14.01
N ASP A 509 -25.13 9.64 13.36
CA ASP A 509 -26.39 10.31 13.63
C ASP A 509 -27.39 9.91 12.55
N ILE A 510 -28.49 9.28 12.98
CA ILE A 510 -29.59 8.86 12.12
C ILE A 510 -30.84 9.59 12.55
N TYR A 511 -31.46 10.31 11.61
CA TYR A 511 -32.75 10.95 11.84
C TYR A 511 -33.83 10.18 11.08
N ALA A 512 -34.66 9.45 11.83
CA ALA A 512 -35.72 8.61 11.32
C ALA A 512 -37.08 9.05 11.85
N GLY A 513 -38.04 9.23 10.93
CA GLY A 513 -39.44 9.45 11.26
C GLY A 513 -39.73 10.56 12.27
N SER A 514 -40.92 10.51 12.87
CA SER A 514 -41.33 11.42 13.95
C SER A 514 -41.23 10.80 15.36
N ASP A 515 -41.06 9.48 15.41
CA ASP A 515 -40.99 8.62 16.58
C ASP A 515 -39.56 8.12 16.88
N GLY A 516 -38.61 8.34 15.96
CA GLY A 516 -37.21 7.95 16.13
C GLY A 516 -36.93 6.48 15.78
N GLU A 517 -37.91 5.76 15.22
CA GLU A 517 -37.73 4.40 14.69
C GLU A 517 -37.63 4.43 13.17
N ILE A 518 -36.88 3.49 12.60
CA ILE A 518 -36.75 3.34 11.14
C ILE A 518 -37.79 2.31 10.71
N ASN A 519 -38.76 2.68 9.90
CA ASN A 519 -39.79 1.77 9.43
C ASN A 519 -39.69 1.56 7.92
N ILE A 520 -40.26 0.45 7.45
CA ILE A 520 -40.49 0.23 6.03
C ILE A 520 -41.36 1.36 5.47
N GLY A 521 -40.91 1.94 4.36
CA GLY A 521 -41.51 3.12 3.73
C GLY A 521 -40.85 4.44 4.13
N ASP A 522 -39.97 4.46 5.12
CA ASP A 522 -39.30 5.68 5.59
C ASP A 522 -38.12 6.08 4.69
N ALA A 523 -37.83 7.38 4.72
CA ALA A 523 -36.57 7.97 4.30
C ALA A 523 -35.87 8.55 5.54
N ILE A 524 -34.60 8.20 5.74
CA ILE A 524 -33.80 8.63 6.90
C ILE A 524 -32.63 9.50 6.46
N GLU A 525 -32.22 10.43 7.33
CA GLU A 525 -30.98 11.20 7.14
C GLU A 525 -29.83 10.51 7.87
N TYR A 526 -28.74 10.23 7.17
CA TYR A 526 -27.52 9.62 7.71
C TYR A 526 -26.36 10.62 7.75
N ILE A 527 -25.79 10.82 8.92
CA ILE A 527 -24.56 11.58 9.15
C ILE A 527 -23.56 10.68 9.89
N ALA A 528 -22.34 10.61 9.39
CA ALA A 528 -21.22 9.91 10.01
C ALA A 528 -20.14 10.91 10.44
N ILE A 529 -19.60 10.69 11.64
CA ILE A 529 -18.35 11.30 12.09
C ILE A 529 -17.24 10.30 11.85
N LEU A 530 -16.27 10.70 11.04
CA LEU A 530 -15.13 9.89 10.65
C LEU A 530 -13.87 10.41 11.33
N PHE A 531 -13.12 9.55 12.00
CA PHE A 531 -11.86 9.90 12.64
C PHE A 531 -10.70 9.34 11.82
N ASN A 532 -9.67 10.16 11.58
CA ASN A 532 -8.43 9.71 10.96
C ASN A 532 -7.36 9.46 12.03
N ASP A 533 -6.80 8.25 12.07
CA ASP A 533 -5.83 7.84 13.07
C ASP A 533 -4.58 8.75 13.09
N PRO A 534 -4.14 9.24 14.27
CA PRO A 534 -2.99 10.14 14.40
C PRO A 534 -1.63 9.50 14.08
N GLU A 535 -1.54 8.17 14.04
CA GLU A 535 -0.32 7.45 13.65
C GLU A 535 -0.22 7.27 12.13
N TRP A 536 -1.30 7.54 11.39
CA TRP A 536 -1.40 7.41 9.94
C TRP A 536 -1.31 8.76 9.23
N GLY A 537 -1.33 8.75 7.89
CA GLY A 537 -1.21 9.96 7.07
C GLY A 537 -2.51 10.73 6.88
N ASP A 538 -2.44 11.82 6.12
CA ASP A 538 -3.60 12.67 5.83
C ASP A 538 -4.51 12.03 4.78
N ALA A 539 -5.82 12.17 4.98
CA ALA A 539 -6.81 11.91 3.96
C ALA A 539 -7.02 13.17 3.11
N ILE A 540 -6.69 13.11 1.83
CA ILE A 540 -6.79 14.21 0.88
C ILE A 540 -7.99 14.01 -0.03
N ASN A 541 -8.90 14.99 -0.04
CA ASN A 541 -10.15 14.95 -0.80
C ASN A 541 -10.95 13.67 -0.52
N ALA A 542 -11.11 13.35 0.76
CA ALA A 542 -11.88 12.21 1.21
C ALA A 542 -13.33 12.29 0.75
N THR A 543 -13.91 11.13 0.46
CA THR A 543 -15.31 10.99 0.03
C THR A 543 -15.93 9.82 0.76
N LEU A 544 -17.21 9.95 1.10
CA LEU A 544 -18.04 8.87 1.66
C LEU A 544 -19.10 8.52 0.62
N SER A 545 -19.28 7.22 0.35
CA SER A 545 -20.43 6.73 -0.40
C SER A 545 -21.09 5.53 0.28
N LEU A 546 -22.42 5.48 0.23
CA LEU A 546 -23.19 4.36 0.75
C LEU A 546 -23.70 3.45 -0.36
N SER A 547 -23.81 2.17 -0.04
CA SER A 547 -24.40 1.15 -0.90
C SER A 547 -25.05 0.05 -0.05
N SER A 548 -25.95 -0.72 -0.66
CA SER A 548 -26.52 -1.92 -0.05
C SER A 548 -26.71 -2.98 -1.14
N ASP A 549 -26.58 -4.25 -0.76
CA ASP A 549 -26.88 -5.39 -1.63
C ASP A 549 -28.40 -5.70 -1.66
N ASP A 550 -29.17 -5.12 -0.73
CA ASP A 550 -30.63 -5.24 -0.68
C ASP A 550 -31.29 -4.29 -1.67
N ASN A 551 -31.94 -4.86 -2.70
CA ASN A 551 -32.61 -4.08 -3.76
C ASN A 551 -33.80 -3.24 -3.26
N CYS A 552 -34.26 -3.45 -2.02
CA CYS A 552 -35.32 -2.65 -1.42
C CYS A 552 -34.80 -1.34 -0.79
N VAL A 553 -33.47 -1.20 -0.64
CA VAL A 553 -32.82 0.01 -0.18
C VAL A 553 -32.46 0.88 -1.38
N SER A 554 -32.77 2.16 -1.32
CA SER A 554 -32.31 3.13 -2.31
C SER A 554 -31.80 4.40 -1.63
N PHE A 555 -31.16 5.27 -2.42
CA PHE A 555 -30.50 6.46 -1.90
C PHE A 555 -30.87 7.67 -2.77
N GLU A 556 -31.39 8.75 -2.17
CA GLU A 556 -31.63 10.01 -2.91
C GLU A 556 -30.28 10.63 -3.32
N ASN A 557 -29.32 10.60 -2.40
CA ASN A 557 -27.91 10.89 -2.63
C ASN A 557 -27.07 9.86 -1.89
N ASN A 558 -26.15 9.18 -2.57
CA ASN A 558 -25.31 8.16 -1.94
C ASN A 558 -23.84 8.56 -1.83
N TYR A 559 -23.51 9.83 -2.07
CA TYR A 559 -22.14 10.31 -2.15
C TYR A 559 -21.99 11.69 -1.52
N VAL A 560 -20.95 11.87 -0.72
CA VAL A 560 -20.57 13.16 -0.13
C VAL A 560 -19.05 13.35 -0.19
N SER A 561 -18.61 14.55 -0.52
CA SER A 561 -17.21 14.96 -0.36
C SER A 561 -16.99 15.51 1.05
N LEU A 562 -15.99 14.97 1.75
CA LEU A 562 -15.62 15.32 3.12
C LEU A 562 -14.47 16.35 3.17
N GLY A 563 -13.85 16.66 2.03
CA GLY A 563 -12.63 17.47 1.99
C GLY A 563 -11.41 16.70 2.53
N SER A 564 -10.41 17.42 3.04
CA SER A 564 -9.24 16.78 3.65
C SER A 564 -9.46 16.55 5.15
N ILE A 565 -9.13 15.35 5.64
CA ILE A 565 -9.13 15.00 7.06
C ILE A 565 -7.67 14.77 7.47
N VAL A 566 -7.11 15.70 8.24
CA VAL A 566 -5.71 15.61 8.71
C VAL A 566 -5.60 14.44 9.69
N SER A 567 -4.43 13.82 9.76
CA SER A 567 -4.10 12.82 10.77
C SER A 567 -4.43 13.33 12.19
N GLY A 568 -5.25 12.57 12.94
CA GLY A 568 -5.73 12.91 14.27
C GLY A 568 -6.97 13.83 14.33
N ASP A 569 -7.49 14.28 13.18
CA ASP A 569 -8.71 15.09 13.09
C ASP A 569 -9.94 14.24 12.73
N ALA A 570 -11.13 14.85 12.84
CA ALA A 570 -12.39 14.26 12.40
C ALA A 570 -12.97 15.01 11.20
N GLY A 571 -13.58 14.26 10.28
CA GLY A 571 -14.44 14.76 9.22
C GLY A 571 -15.89 14.34 9.45
N LEU A 572 -16.83 15.05 8.84
CA LEU A 572 -18.24 14.65 8.82
C LEU A 572 -18.88 15.02 7.49
N ASN A 573 -19.93 14.31 7.10
CA ASN A 573 -20.75 14.73 5.97
C ASN A 573 -21.74 15.82 6.40
N GLU A 574 -21.42 17.09 6.10
CA GLU A 574 -22.30 18.23 6.41
C GLU A 574 -23.66 18.16 5.70
N ILE A 575 -23.72 17.43 4.59
CA ILE A 575 -24.95 17.11 3.87
C ILE A 575 -25.29 15.66 4.23
N PRO A 576 -26.47 15.39 4.84
CA PRO A 576 -26.87 14.03 5.14
C PRO A 576 -27.03 13.20 3.87
N ILE A 577 -26.75 11.91 3.98
CA ILE A 577 -27.09 10.93 2.96
C ILE A 577 -28.51 10.43 3.25
N ILE A 578 -29.41 10.55 2.27
CA ILE A 578 -30.78 10.07 2.43
C ILE A 578 -30.85 8.59 2.02
N ILE A 579 -31.28 7.74 2.95
CA ILE A 579 -31.50 6.30 2.74
C ILE A 579 -33.00 6.05 2.76
N GLU A 580 -33.53 5.40 1.72
CA GLU A 580 -34.95 5.08 1.57
C GLU A 580 -35.16 3.57 1.66
N PHE A 581 -36.14 3.15 2.46
CA PHE A 581 -36.54 1.76 2.60
C PHE A 581 -37.88 1.53 1.90
N ASP A 582 -37.86 0.86 0.76
CA ASP A 582 -39.08 0.58 0.00
C ASP A 582 -40.04 -0.32 0.79
N THR A 583 -41.34 -0.20 0.51
CA THR A 583 -42.40 -1.04 1.10
C THR A 583 -42.23 -2.55 0.89
N SER A 584 -41.35 -2.96 -0.02
CA SER A 584 -40.96 -4.35 -0.26
C SER A 584 -39.83 -4.87 0.63
N CYS A 585 -39.21 -4.02 1.46
CA CYS A 585 -38.20 -4.48 2.41
C CYS A 585 -38.76 -5.52 3.38
N VAL A 586 -37.88 -6.39 3.88
CA VAL A 586 -38.21 -7.32 4.96
C VAL A 586 -37.77 -6.65 6.27
N PRO A 587 -38.64 -6.55 7.30
CA PRO A 587 -38.23 -5.99 8.58
C PRO A 587 -37.05 -6.73 9.22
N GLY A 588 -36.16 -5.99 9.87
CA GLY A 588 -35.00 -6.49 10.60
C GLY A 588 -33.73 -5.69 10.29
N ASN A 589 -32.58 -6.28 10.58
CA ASN A 589 -31.28 -5.66 10.31
C ASN A 589 -30.96 -5.66 8.82
N ILE A 590 -30.93 -4.47 8.23
CA ILE A 590 -30.51 -4.23 6.84
C ILE A 590 -29.06 -3.74 6.84
N GLU A 591 -28.19 -4.37 6.03
CA GLU A 591 -26.78 -4.03 5.95
C GLU A 591 -26.53 -2.91 4.92
N ILE A 592 -25.76 -1.92 5.34
CA ILE A 592 -25.31 -0.79 4.52
C ILE A 592 -23.78 -0.75 4.55
N ASN A 593 -23.17 -0.57 3.39
CA ASN A 593 -21.74 -0.45 3.20
C ASN A 593 -21.35 1.02 3.03
N ALA A 594 -20.55 1.55 3.97
CA ALA A 594 -19.93 2.87 3.86
C ALA A 594 -18.54 2.74 3.24
N GLU A 595 -18.39 3.14 1.97
CA GLU A 595 -17.10 3.22 1.29
C GLU A 595 -16.48 4.60 1.48
N ILE A 596 -15.26 4.64 2.02
CA ILE A 596 -14.46 5.85 2.16
C ILE A 596 -13.27 5.78 1.20
N LYS A 597 -13.16 6.79 0.34
CA LYS A 597 -12.04 6.94 -0.60
C LYS A 597 -11.26 8.21 -0.33
N SER A 598 -9.94 8.18 -0.50
CA SER A 598 -9.08 9.36 -0.46
C SER A 598 -7.77 9.17 -1.24
N ASN A 599 -6.97 10.23 -1.33
CA ASN A 599 -5.60 10.20 -1.88
C ASN A 599 -5.53 9.72 -3.34
N GLN A 600 -6.58 10.00 -4.14
CA GLN A 600 -6.75 9.55 -5.52
C GLN A 600 -5.71 10.17 -6.48
N ASN A 601 -4.54 9.56 -6.61
CA ASN A 601 -3.51 9.98 -7.56
C ASN A 601 -2.88 8.78 -8.28
N GLY A 602 -3.02 8.71 -9.61
CA GLY A 602 -2.23 7.78 -10.44
C GLY A 602 -2.32 6.30 -10.07
N TYR A 603 -3.54 5.73 -10.08
CA TYR A 603 -3.87 4.36 -9.66
C TYR A 603 -3.62 4.03 -8.18
N ILE A 604 -3.20 5.01 -7.38
CA ILE A 604 -3.00 4.86 -5.94
C ILE A 604 -4.16 5.59 -5.29
N GLU A 605 -5.05 4.82 -4.65
CA GLU A 605 -6.23 5.30 -3.95
C GLU A 605 -6.29 4.57 -2.61
N TYR A 606 -6.50 5.31 -1.54
CA TYR A 606 -6.96 4.70 -0.30
C TYR A 606 -8.46 4.44 -0.43
N SER A 607 -8.89 3.20 -0.21
CA SER A 607 -10.29 2.82 -0.12
C SER A 607 -10.50 1.87 1.05
N THR A 608 -11.52 2.12 1.86
CA THR A 608 -11.98 1.21 2.92
C THR A 608 -13.50 1.11 2.88
N VAL A 609 -14.05 -0.05 3.22
CA VAL A 609 -15.49 -0.28 3.33
C VAL A 609 -15.81 -0.68 4.76
N ILE A 610 -16.68 0.09 5.41
CA ILE A 610 -17.12 -0.14 6.78
C ILE A 610 -18.60 -0.53 6.73
N PRO A 611 -18.95 -1.82 6.92
CA PRO A 611 -20.34 -2.24 7.00
C PRO A 611 -20.96 -1.77 8.32
N PHE A 612 -22.23 -1.37 8.27
CA PHE A 612 -23.07 -1.14 9.43
C PHE A 612 -24.49 -1.64 9.15
N SER A 613 -25.26 -1.90 10.21
CA SER A 613 -26.64 -2.39 10.07
C SER A 613 -27.63 -1.41 10.69
N LEU A 614 -28.78 -1.29 10.04
CA LEU A 614 -29.92 -0.51 10.51
C LEU A 614 -31.07 -1.46 10.83
N ASP A 615 -31.65 -1.34 12.03
CA ASP A 615 -32.83 -2.11 12.42
C ASP A 615 -34.07 -1.44 11.87
N VAL A 616 -34.70 -2.06 10.87
CA VAL A 616 -35.86 -1.53 10.14
C VAL A 616 -37.11 -2.28 10.54
N ASN A 617 -38.03 -1.57 11.18
CA ASN A 617 -39.31 -2.09 11.65
C ASN A 617 -40.34 -2.19 10.52
N ASP A 618 -41.38 -2.99 10.76
CA ASP A 618 -42.57 -2.97 9.90
C ASP A 618 -43.27 -1.60 9.99
N THR A 619 -44.06 -1.24 8.98
CA THR A 619 -44.77 0.05 8.97
C THR A 619 -45.71 0.14 10.19
N PRO A 620 -45.60 1.17 11.05
CA PRO A 620 -46.42 1.29 12.24
C PRO A 620 -47.90 1.43 11.85
N ILE A 621 -48.73 0.54 12.41
CA ILE A 621 -50.16 0.49 12.11
C ILE A 621 -50.89 1.46 13.05
N LEU A 622 -51.44 2.54 12.49
CA LEU A 622 -52.31 3.43 13.25
C LEU A 622 -53.69 2.79 13.42
N ILE A 623 -53.91 2.12 14.55
CA ILE A 623 -55.17 1.45 14.87
C ILE A 623 -56.33 2.47 14.81
N GLY A 624 -57.32 2.18 13.97
CA GLY A 624 -58.46 3.05 13.70
C GLY A 624 -58.38 3.86 12.41
N ASP A 625 -57.21 4.01 11.78
CA ASP A 625 -57.04 4.68 10.47
C ASP A 625 -57.29 3.70 9.31
N ALA A 626 -58.55 3.31 9.13
CA ALA A 626 -58.94 2.38 8.08
C ALA A 626 -58.77 2.97 6.66
N THR A 627 -58.71 4.30 6.52
CA THR A 627 -58.43 4.98 5.26
C THR A 627 -56.94 5.04 4.93
N ASN A 628 -56.06 4.77 5.90
CA ASN A 628 -54.60 4.85 5.82
C ASN A 628 -54.13 6.24 5.36
N ASN A 629 -54.73 7.30 5.90
CA ASN A 629 -54.44 8.68 5.55
C ASN A 629 -53.73 9.47 6.66
N GLY A 630 -53.39 8.81 7.77
CA GLY A 630 -52.73 9.37 8.95
C GLY A 630 -53.67 10.08 9.92
N THR A 631 -54.98 10.06 9.69
CA THR A 631 -55.97 10.71 10.56
C THR A 631 -57.11 9.78 10.91
N ILE A 632 -57.47 9.73 12.20
CA ILE A 632 -58.61 8.94 12.67
C ILE A 632 -59.85 9.82 12.70
N ASP A 633 -60.74 9.64 11.73
CA ASP A 633 -61.97 10.40 11.60
C ASP A 633 -63.18 9.56 11.13
N VAL A 634 -64.30 10.23 10.85
CA VAL A 634 -65.54 9.56 10.46
C VAL A 634 -65.42 8.82 9.12
N ALA A 635 -64.47 9.18 8.25
CA ALA A 635 -64.20 8.47 7.00
C ALA A 635 -63.68 7.05 7.26
N ASP A 636 -62.89 6.83 8.31
CA ASP A 636 -62.43 5.50 8.70
C ASP A 636 -63.59 4.60 9.14
N VAL A 637 -64.53 5.16 9.89
CA VAL A 637 -65.77 4.46 10.28
C VAL A 637 -66.53 3.97 9.04
N VAL A 638 -66.59 4.79 7.99
CA VAL A 638 -67.25 4.44 6.72
C VAL A 638 -66.51 3.30 6.01
N VAL A 639 -65.18 3.30 6.03
CA VAL A 639 -64.38 2.20 5.46
C VAL A 639 -64.63 0.89 6.22
N ILE A 640 -64.55 0.90 7.56
CA ILE A 640 -64.81 -0.30 8.39
C ILE A 640 -66.23 -0.84 8.15
N ILE A 641 -67.25 0.03 8.09
CA ILE A 641 -68.62 -0.38 7.73
C ILE A 641 -68.66 -1.06 6.37
N ASN A 642 -67.99 -0.50 5.36
CA ASN A 642 -67.97 -1.09 4.02
C ASN A 642 -67.21 -2.43 3.99
N MET A 643 -66.17 -2.62 4.81
CA MET A 643 -65.50 -3.92 4.96
C MET A 643 -66.45 -4.97 5.55
N ILE A 644 -67.15 -4.62 6.65
CA ILE A 644 -68.11 -5.52 7.31
C ILE A 644 -69.27 -5.89 6.40
N LEU A 645 -69.77 -4.93 5.63
CA LEU A 645 -70.86 -5.14 4.68
C LEU A 645 -70.42 -5.87 3.38
N GLY A 646 -69.12 -6.13 3.21
CA GLY A 646 -68.56 -6.74 1.99
C GLY A 646 -68.55 -5.81 0.78
N ASN A 647 -68.74 -4.50 1.00
CA ASN A 647 -68.76 -3.47 -0.04
C ASN A 647 -67.38 -2.85 -0.30
N PHE A 648 -66.38 -3.19 0.51
CA PHE A 648 -64.98 -2.78 0.31
C PHE A 648 -64.19 -3.96 -0.28
N SER A 649 -63.85 -3.85 -1.56
CA SER A 649 -63.19 -4.94 -2.28
C SER A 649 -61.67 -4.87 -2.09
N ASN A 650 -61.07 -5.97 -1.59
CA ASN A 650 -59.63 -6.14 -1.41
C ASN A 650 -58.95 -5.04 -0.55
N PRO A 651 -59.27 -4.96 0.76
CA PRO A 651 -58.47 -4.14 1.67
C PRO A 651 -57.00 -4.58 1.66
N SER A 652 -56.09 -3.62 1.74
CA SER A 652 -54.67 -3.92 1.95
C SER A 652 -54.46 -4.52 3.35
N PRO A 653 -53.38 -5.27 3.60
CA PRO A 653 -53.05 -5.80 4.93
C PRO A 653 -53.05 -4.72 6.02
N LEU A 654 -52.48 -3.55 5.73
CA LEU A 654 -52.50 -2.36 6.59
C LEU A 654 -53.92 -1.90 6.92
N GLN A 655 -54.78 -1.75 5.91
CA GLN A 655 -56.17 -1.32 6.13
C GLN A 655 -56.97 -2.37 6.90
N SER A 656 -56.73 -3.67 6.67
CA SER A 656 -57.37 -4.73 7.44
C SER A 656 -56.93 -4.73 8.91
N ALA A 657 -55.64 -4.57 9.16
CA ALA A 657 -55.10 -4.51 10.52
C ALA A 657 -55.54 -3.23 11.26
N ALA A 658 -55.48 -2.06 10.61
CA ALA A 658 -55.96 -0.80 11.18
C ALA A 658 -57.47 -0.79 11.45
N SER A 659 -58.25 -1.59 10.70
CA SER A 659 -59.71 -1.72 10.89
C SER A 659 -60.11 -2.65 12.04
N ASP A 660 -59.18 -3.45 12.58
CA ASP A 660 -59.40 -4.35 13.71
C ASP A 660 -59.07 -3.62 15.03
N VAL A 661 -59.92 -2.66 15.38
CA VAL A 661 -59.65 -1.69 16.44
C VAL A 661 -59.49 -2.30 17.84
N ASN A 662 -60.05 -3.50 18.05
CA ASN A 662 -59.91 -4.25 19.31
C ASN A 662 -58.81 -5.34 19.28
N GLU A 663 -58.13 -5.51 18.13
CA GLU A 663 -57.07 -6.50 17.90
C GLU A 663 -57.50 -7.96 18.15
N ASP A 664 -58.77 -8.32 17.93
CA ASP A 664 -59.30 -9.68 18.08
C ASP A 664 -59.21 -10.53 16.81
N ASN A 665 -58.58 -10.02 15.76
CA ASN A 665 -58.46 -10.56 14.41
C ASN A 665 -59.79 -10.64 13.64
N THR A 666 -60.83 -9.91 14.06
CA THR A 666 -62.15 -9.93 13.44
C THR A 666 -62.76 -8.53 13.28
N ILE A 667 -62.68 -7.96 12.08
CA ILE A 667 -63.33 -6.69 11.75
C ILE A 667 -64.87 -6.83 11.82
N ASN A 668 -65.50 -6.24 12.83
CA ASN A 668 -66.92 -6.33 13.10
C ASN A 668 -67.49 -5.05 13.76
N ILE A 669 -68.77 -5.10 14.18
CA ILE A 669 -69.46 -3.92 14.74
C ILE A 669 -68.79 -3.35 16.00
N GLN A 670 -68.03 -4.18 16.72
CA GLN A 670 -67.32 -3.79 17.93
C GLN A 670 -66.18 -2.81 17.63
N ASP A 671 -65.51 -2.96 16.48
CA ASP A 671 -64.44 -2.07 16.03
C ASP A 671 -64.99 -0.69 15.65
N ILE A 672 -66.18 -0.64 15.03
CA ILE A 672 -66.90 0.61 14.77
C ILE A 672 -67.20 1.34 16.09
N ILE A 673 -67.69 0.63 17.11
CA ILE A 673 -68.04 1.24 18.39
C ILE A 673 -66.81 1.84 19.07
N LEU A 674 -65.69 1.10 19.07
CA LEU A 674 -64.44 1.56 19.64
C LEU A 674 -63.86 2.74 18.87
N LEU A 675 -63.84 2.68 17.54
CA LEU A 675 -63.38 3.77 16.68
C LEU A 675 -64.18 5.05 16.90
N VAL A 676 -65.51 4.95 16.96
CA VAL A 676 -66.38 6.11 17.26
C VAL A 676 -66.08 6.68 18.64
N ASN A 677 -65.81 5.84 19.64
CA ASN A 677 -65.41 6.32 20.97
C ASN A 677 -64.05 7.02 20.95
N ILE A 678 -63.08 6.52 20.17
CA ILE A 678 -61.78 7.16 19.96
C ILE A 678 -61.99 8.56 19.38
N ILE A 679 -62.72 8.67 18.26
CA ILE A 679 -63.01 9.94 17.56
C ILE A 679 -63.76 10.95 18.45
N LEU A 680 -64.67 10.47 19.30
CA LEU A 680 -65.43 11.35 20.21
C LEU A 680 -64.63 11.77 21.45
N SER A 681 -63.50 11.12 21.72
CA SER A 681 -62.63 11.39 22.87
C SER A 681 -61.38 12.19 22.53
N SER A 682 -60.96 12.17 21.26
CA SER A 682 -59.98 13.08 20.64
C SER A 682 -60.58 14.46 20.39
#